data_AF-A0A9P1FDD6-F1
#
_entry.id   AF-A0A9P1FDD6-F1
#
_cell.length_a   1.000
_cell.length_b   1.000
_cell.length_c   1.000
_cell.angle_alpha   90.00
_cell.angle_beta   90.00
_cell.angle_gamma   90.00
#
_symmetry.space_group_name_H-M   'P 1'
#
loop_
_entity.id
_entity.type
_entity.pdbx_description
1 polymer ?
#
loop_
_entity_poly.entity_id
_entity_poly.type
_entity_poly.pdbx_seq_one_letter_code
_entity_poly.pdbx_strand_id
1 'polypeptide(L)'
;MRAIILSLATFLLLSSTTAQAQDGKNAPKKEATPKVQVKLLEAGSEPRQALRYHPPAGSEETMRMSMKMGITMNIGGNELPPRNAPTMEMVMRLTITESDENQFAYEFELTEIEVLEDEAVPEQVRQSMDERMQVLVGLKGEGRVDNRGFNQGASLTLPEDAPADAKEMFAGFEKSVNELSTPLPEEAVGVGAKWQVTQEVEANGMRITQTIEHELKELEGDEFSTTVTTKQTAEPQKMDSPGLPANVSLHLDSFSGSGDGQSSFNLAEMVPTSVVQYESQAKMTTVGVDERHVMNVETTMEMEIRIKAWPKRLASAAPTADSLGSWAALPYNLPPVISELPVMTADNAKQPASLPSRRQFLQTSTAAMAGGALASGLVVPSNVHAEESSELKVGLIGCGGRGTGAAVDALSADPQAKLVAMGDAFADQLETSLTNLKKQEVAAQVDVPSERQFIGFDAYKNVIELCDVVLLTTPPHFRPEHFRAAVAAGKHVFCEKPVAVDGPGVRSVLQTVEEARKKNLSVVSGLCWRYDLGMRETFNRVLDGAIGDIVALQVTYNTGGLWTRPRQESWSDMEWQLRNWLYFTWLSGDHNTEQHVHSLDKAAWAMGDEPPLKATGLGGRQVRTGEEYGHIFDHHAVVYEYPNNVKLFASCRQQNGCSNDVSDHFMGTAGTCDVMRHKIVGAQPWRYRGPKPSMYRVEHQELFSSIRSGNPINNGQYMSYSTLMAIMGRMATYTGQTITWEQALNSEEDLTPPAYEWGDLPVPPVAMPGVTKIS
;
A
#
# COMPACT_ATOMS: atom_id res chain seq x y z
N MET A 1 8.04 -5.89 -21.24
CA MET A 1 8.24 -5.07 -20.01
C MET A 1 9.65 -4.49 -19.89
N ARG A 2 10.75 -5.25 -20.07
CA ARG A 2 12.12 -4.72 -19.90
C ARG A 2 12.49 -3.61 -20.91
N ALA A 3 11.80 -3.54 -22.04
CA ALA A 3 11.87 -2.40 -22.96
C ALA A 3 11.32 -1.07 -22.38
N ILE A 4 10.30 -1.10 -21.49
CA ILE A 4 9.78 0.10 -20.77
C ILE A 4 10.93 0.73 -20.02
N ILE A 5 11.73 -0.16 -19.46
CA ILE A 5 12.67 0.16 -18.43
C ILE A 5 13.95 0.75 -19.02
N LEU A 6 14.47 0.17 -20.11
CA LEU A 6 15.56 0.80 -20.86
C LEU A 6 15.12 2.17 -21.40
N SER A 7 13.87 2.31 -21.83
CA SER A 7 13.28 3.57 -22.30
C SER A 7 13.26 4.64 -21.20
N LEU A 8 12.78 4.28 -19.99
CA LEU A 8 12.75 5.16 -18.81
C LEU A 8 14.15 5.50 -18.28
N ALA A 9 15.06 4.52 -18.21
CA ALA A 9 16.43 4.70 -17.73
C ALA A 9 17.24 5.69 -18.57
N THR A 10 17.07 5.66 -19.89
CA THR A 10 17.81 6.51 -20.81
C THR A 10 17.26 7.94 -20.86
N PHE A 11 15.95 8.11 -20.67
CA PHE A 11 15.33 9.42 -20.52
C PHE A 11 15.85 10.17 -19.28
N LEU A 12 16.13 9.45 -18.19
CA LEU A 12 16.77 9.99 -16.99
C LEU A 12 18.24 10.39 -17.23
N LEU A 13 18.94 9.69 -18.13
CA LEU A 13 20.31 10.01 -18.53
C LEU A 13 20.37 11.31 -19.38
N LEU A 14 19.51 11.43 -20.39
CA LEU A 14 19.54 12.53 -21.37
C LEU A 14 18.95 13.85 -20.85
N SER A 15 18.05 13.79 -19.86
CA SER A 15 17.43 15.00 -19.29
C SER A 15 18.35 15.83 -18.38
N SER A 16 19.58 15.35 -18.11
CA SER A 16 20.61 16.09 -17.36
C SER A 16 21.51 16.99 -18.22
N THR A 17 21.33 16.97 -19.54
CA THR A 17 21.99 17.88 -20.49
C THR A 17 20.94 18.78 -21.14
N THR A 18 21.10 20.09 -20.98
CA THR A 18 20.13 21.15 -21.25
C THR A 18 19.51 21.19 -22.65
N ALA A 19 18.18 21.37 -22.66
CA ALA A 19 17.31 22.14 -23.56
C ALA A 19 17.82 22.57 -24.96
N GLN A 20 17.16 22.08 -26.01
CA GLN A 20 16.44 22.89 -27.01
C GLN A 20 15.73 21.97 -28.02
N ALA A 21 14.40 22.09 -28.12
CA ALA A 21 13.61 21.42 -29.16
C ALA A 21 13.87 22.07 -30.53
N GLN A 22 14.11 21.26 -31.56
CA GLN A 22 13.97 21.67 -32.96
C GLN A 22 12.99 20.73 -33.67
N ASP A 23 12.04 21.36 -34.37
CA ASP A 23 11.06 20.73 -35.25
C ASP A 23 11.71 19.88 -36.34
N GLY A 24 11.59 18.55 -36.22
CA GLY A 24 11.97 17.58 -37.24
C GLY A 24 10.82 16.64 -37.54
N LYS A 25 10.03 16.93 -38.59
CA LYS A 25 9.03 16.01 -39.13
C LYS A 25 9.71 14.77 -39.70
N ASN A 26 9.67 13.65 -39.00
CA ASN A 26 9.77 12.32 -39.59
C ASN A 26 8.71 11.40 -39.00
N ALA A 27 7.80 10.93 -39.85
CA ALA A 27 6.85 9.89 -39.49
C ALA A 27 7.59 8.57 -39.26
N PRO A 28 7.22 7.76 -38.24
CA PRO A 28 7.86 6.46 -38.03
C PRO A 28 7.51 5.53 -39.18
N LYS A 29 8.53 4.90 -39.77
CA LYS A 29 8.36 3.80 -40.71
C LYS A 29 7.82 2.60 -39.95
N LYS A 30 6.86 1.87 -40.54
CA LYS A 30 6.47 0.52 -40.09
C LYS A 30 7.69 -0.39 -40.08
N GLU A 31 8.26 -0.63 -38.90
CA GLU A 31 9.31 -1.62 -38.69
C GLU A 31 8.71 -3.00 -38.43
N ALA A 32 9.42 -4.03 -38.89
CA ALA A 32 8.96 -5.41 -38.86
C ALA A 32 8.91 -5.94 -37.42
N THR A 33 7.88 -6.71 -37.12
CA THR A 33 7.67 -7.36 -35.81
C THR A 33 8.92 -8.20 -35.43
N PRO A 34 9.50 -8.01 -34.25
CA PRO A 34 10.68 -8.76 -33.82
C PRO A 34 10.37 -10.26 -33.77
N LYS A 35 11.28 -11.08 -34.28
CA LYS A 35 11.12 -12.55 -34.32
C LYS A 35 11.44 -13.15 -32.95
N VAL A 36 10.40 -13.42 -32.16
CA VAL A 36 10.51 -14.21 -30.93
C VAL A 36 10.67 -15.69 -31.29
N GLN A 37 11.67 -16.35 -30.71
CA GLN A 37 11.92 -17.78 -30.88
C GLN A 37 11.89 -18.47 -29.52
N VAL A 38 11.13 -19.56 -29.41
CA VAL A 38 11.09 -20.39 -28.20
C VAL A 38 11.71 -21.74 -28.53
N LYS A 39 12.68 -22.18 -27.72
CA LYS A 39 13.37 -23.45 -27.88
C LYS A 39 13.35 -24.24 -26.58
N LEU A 40 12.75 -25.43 -26.59
CA LEU A 40 12.86 -26.35 -25.47
C LEU A 40 14.29 -26.90 -25.37
N LEU A 41 14.88 -26.82 -24.18
CA LEU A 41 16.22 -27.34 -23.87
C LEU A 41 16.12 -28.69 -23.16
N GLU A 42 15.26 -28.79 -22.15
CA GLU A 42 15.00 -29.99 -21.37
C GLU A 42 13.48 -30.13 -21.15
N ALA A 43 12.90 -31.31 -21.37
CA ALA A 43 11.45 -31.51 -21.26
C ALA A 43 10.94 -31.75 -19.82
N GLY A 44 11.85 -31.92 -18.85
CA GLY A 44 11.50 -32.20 -17.45
C GLY A 44 10.96 -33.61 -17.20
N SER A 45 10.56 -33.89 -15.96
CA SER A 45 9.99 -35.16 -15.51
C SER A 45 8.53 -35.34 -15.92
N GLU A 46 8.04 -36.58 -15.94
CA GLU A 46 6.59 -36.86 -16.05
C GLU A 46 5.87 -36.58 -14.72
N PRO A 47 4.58 -36.19 -14.73
CA PRO A 47 3.74 -35.96 -15.91
C PRO A 47 4.07 -34.65 -16.62
N ARG A 48 3.98 -34.64 -17.96
CA ARG A 48 4.16 -33.45 -18.80
C ARG A 48 2.83 -32.88 -19.29
N GLN A 49 2.75 -31.55 -19.39
CA GLN A 49 1.59 -30.79 -19.85
C GLN A 49 2.00 -29.72 -20.86
N ALA A 50 1.16 -29.50 -21.88
CA ALA A 50 1.30 -28.34 -22.75
C ALA A 50 0.79 -27.09 -22.01
N LEU A 51 1.67 -26.12 -21.78
CA LEU A 51 1.32 -24.87 -21.11
C LEU A 51 0.63 -23.96 -22.13
N ARG A 52 -0.66 -23.65 -21.93
CA ARG A 52 -1.47 -22.83 -22.83
C ARG A 52 -2.32 -21.85 -22.06
N TYR A 53 -2.18 -20.56 -22.33
CA TYR A 53 -3.03 -19.53 -21.75
C TYR A 53 -4.48 -19.71 -22.21
N HIS A 54 -5.41 -19.53 -21.29
CA HIS A 54 -6.86 -19.61 -21.52
C HIS A 54 -7.65 -18.63 -20.65
N PRO A 55 -7.25 -17.34 -20.57
CA PRO A 55 -7.91 -16.40 -19.67
C PRO A 55 -9.39 -16.23 -20.04
N PRO A 56 -10.33 -16.25 -19.08
CA PRO A 56 -11.76 -16.16 -19.38
C PRO A 56 -12.14 -14.82 -20.03
N ALA A 57 -12.94 -14.83 -21.09
CA ALA A 57 -13.51 -13.59 -21.62
C ALA A 57 -14.34 -12.85 -20.55
N GLY A 58 -14.14 -11.54 -20.44
CA GLY A 58 -14.70 -10.68 -19.41
C GLY A 58 -13.96 -10.70 -18.08
N SER A 59 -12.86 -11.46 -17.95
CA SER A 59 -11.99 -11.34 -16.78
C SER A 59 -11.28 -9.98 -16.77
N GLU A 60 -11.01 -9.49 -15.58
CA GLU A 60 -10.23 -8.29 -15.37
C GLU A 60 -9.08 -8.60 -14.40
N GLU A 61 -7.91 -8.08 -14.74
CA GLU A 61 -6.67 -8.24 -14.03
C GLU A 61 -6.12 -6.86 -13.67
N THR A 62 -5.60 -6.70 -12.47
CA THR A 62 -4.84 -5.52 -12.08
C THR A 62 -3.39 -5.92 -11.91
N MET A 63 -2.54 -5.23 -12.64
CA MET A 63 -1.11 -5.42 -12.65
C MET A 63 -0.45 -4.25 -11.93
N ARG A 64 0.21 -4.54 -10.81
CA ARG A 64 1.04 -3.56 -10.10
C ARG A 64 2.51 -3.85 -10.38
N MET A 65 3.20 -2.86 -10.93
CA MET A 65 4.63 -2.91 -11.19
C MET A 65 5.34 -1.94 -10.26
N SER A 66 6.31 -2.43 -9.49
CA SER A 66 7.24 -1.59 -8.73
C SER A 66 8.64 -1.72 -9.33
N MET A 67 9.28 -0.60 -9.59
CA MET A 67 10.60 -0.53 -10.22
C MET A 67 11.54 0.35 -9.39
N LYS A 68 12.69 -0.21 -9.04
CA LYS A 68 13.81 0.53 -8.46
C LYS A 68 15.02 0.45 -9.38
N MET A 69 15.71 1.57 -9.59
CA MET A 69 16.85 1.67 -10.50
C MET A 69 18.01 2.48 -9.89
N GLY A 70 19.23 1.97 -10.06
CA GLY A 70 20.47 2.70 -9.79
C GLY A 70 21.34 2.77 -11.04
N ILE A 71 21.96 3.92 -11.30
CA ILE A 71 22.88 4.12 -12.43
C ILE A 71 24.21 4.69 -11.95
N THR A 72 25.31 4.06 -12.36
CA THR A 72 26.66 4.64 -12.24
C THR A 72 27.22 4.95 -13.62
N MET A 73 27.97 6.05 -13.72
CA MET A 73 28.55 6.51 -14.98
C MET A 73 30.03 6.86 -14.78
N ASN A 74 30.88 6.41 -15.69
CA ASN A 74 32.27 6.82 -15.78
C ASN A 74 32.53 7.52 -17.10
N ILE A 75 33.02 8.76 -17.04
CA ILE A 75 33.31 9.59 -18.21
C ILE A 75 34.82 9.85 -18.26
N GLY A 76 35.50 9.27 -19.24
CA GLY A 76 36.93 9.53 -19.47
C GLY A 76 37.84 9.17 -18.29
N GLY A 77 37.46 8.18 -17.47
CA GLY A 77 38.20 7.74 -16.29
C GLY A 77 37.78 8.41 -14.98
N ASN A 78 36.85 9.37 -15.02
CA ASN A 78 36.26 9.98 -13.83
C ASN A 78 34.88 9.37 -13.56
N GLU A 79 34.75 8.71 -12.42
CA GLU A 79 33.48 8.19 -11.93
C GLU A 79 32.60 9.34 -11.43
N LEU A 80 31.41 9.49 -12.01
CA LEU A 80 30.39 10.41 -11.53
C LEU A 80 29.67 9.78 -10.32
N PRO A 81 29.14 10.61 -9.40
CA PRO A 81 28.34 10.10 -8.29
C PRO A 81 27.19 9.20 -8.80
N PRO A 82 26.89 8.08 -8.12
CA PRO A 82 25.75 7.24 -8.46
C PRO A 82 24.48 8.09 -8.51
N ARG A 83 23.72 7.93 -9.58
CA ARG A 83 22.40 8.53 -9.74
C ARG A 83 21.37 7.47 -9.40
N ASN A 84 20.83 7.57 -8.19
CA ASN A 84 19.66 6.79 -7.81
C ASN A 84 18.43 7.43 -8.44
N ALA A 85 17.56 6.61 -9.03
CA ALA A 85 16.23 7.03 -9.42
C ALA A 85 15.25 6.68 -8.27
N PRO A 86 14.22 7.51 -8.05
CA PRO A 86 13.16 7.20 -7.12
C PRO A 86 12.43 5.93 -7.57
N THR A 87 11.92 5.17 -6.60
CA THR A 87 11.09 4.00 -6.90
C THR A 87 9.83 4.44 -7.63
N MET A 88 9.48 3.78 -8.73
CA MET A 88 8.26 4.04 -9.48
C MET A 88 7.28 2.89 -9.28
N GLU A 89 6.04 3.23 -8.95
CA GLU A 89 4.93 2.29 -8.95
C GLU A 89 3.97 2.60 -10.09
N MET A 90 3.51 1.57 -10.78
CA MET A 90 2.55 1.69 -11.88
C MET A 90 1.44 0.68 -11.68
N VAL A 91 0.19 1.12 -11.82
CA VAL A 91 -0.99 0.26 -11.79
C VAL A 91 -1.63 0.27 -13.17
N MET A 92 -1.68 -0.91 -13.79
CA MET A 92 -2.34 -1.13 -15.06
C MET A 92 -3.53 -2.06 -14.85
N ARG A 93 -4.69 -1.68 -15.36
CA ARG A 93 -5.86 -2.55 -15.44
C ARG A 93 -5.89 -3.21 -16.81
N LEU A 94 -6.10 -4.51 -16.86
CA LEU A 94 -6.30 -5.28 -18.07
C LEU A 94 -7.69 -5.92 -18.05
N THR A 95 -8.35 -5.93 -19.20
CA THR A 95 -9.66 -6.56 -19.40
C THR A 95 -9.56 -7.51 -20.58
N ILE A 96 -9.87 -8.78 -20.38
CA ILE A 96 -9.91 -9.76 -21.46
C ILE A 96 -11.23 -9.60 -22.19
N THR A 97 -11.20 -9.12 -23.43
CA THR A 97 -12.42 -8.77 -24.19
C THR A 97 -12.96 -9.97 -24.98
N GLU A 98 -12.07 -10.78 -25.54
CA GLU A 98 -12.39 -12.00 -26.27
C GLU A 98 -11.40 -13.09 -25.87
N SER A 99 -11.85 -14.35 -25.83
CA SER A 99 -10.97 -15.49 -25.56
C SER A 99 -11.51 -16.74 -26.23
N ASP A 100 -10.64 -17.45 -26.94
CA ASP A 100 -10.89 -18.75 -27.55
C ASP A 100 -9.73 -19.71 -27.26
N GLU A 101 -9.82 -20.95 -27.76
CA GLU A 101 -8.82 -21.99 -27.50
C GLU A 101 -7.42 -21.70 -28.08
N ASN A 102 -7.31 -20.75 -29.02
CA ASN A 102 -6.09 -20.43 -29.75
C ASN A 102 -5.53 -19.04 -29.43
N GLN A 103 -6.35 -18.11 -28.99
CA GLN A 103 -5.96 -16.71 -28.75
C GLN A 103 -6.94 -15.97 -27.85
N PHE A 104 -6.51 -14.85 -27.31
CA PHE A 104 -7.34 -13.92 -26.56
C PHE A 104 -7.01 -12.47 -26.93
N ALA A 105 -7.99 -11.58 -26.78
CA ALA A 105 -7.87 -10.15 -26.94
C ALA A 105 -8.01 -9.48 -25.57
N TYR A 106 -7.29 -8.37 -25.39
CA TYR A 106 -7.32 -7.60 -24.16
C TYR A 106 -7.35 -6.11 -24.45
N GLU A 107 -7.98 -5.38 -23.56
CA GLU A 107 -7.85 -3.93 -23.41
C GLU A 107 -7.07 -3.65 -22.13
N PHE A 108 -6.34 -2.54 -22.08
CA PHE A 108 -5.71 -2.09 -20.85
C PHE A 108 -5.82 -0.57 -20.67
N GLU A 109 -5.70 -0.16 -19.42
CA GLU A 109 -5.66 1.22 -19.00
C GLU A 109 -4.60 1.39 -17.91
N LEU A 110 -3.70 2.35 -18.10
CA LEU A 110 -2.76 2.76 -17.06
C LEU A 110 -3.50 3.68 -16.07
N THR A 111 -3.88 3.14 -14.92
CA THR A 111 -4.77 3.83 -13.99
C THR A 111 -4.04 4.71 -12.99
N GLU A 112 -2.78 4.39 -12.68
CA GLU A 112 -2.01 5.10 -11.67
C GLU A 112 -0.51 4.98 -11.96
N ILE A 113 0.22 6.08 -11.74
CA ILE A 113 1.67 6.07 -11.61
C ILE A 113 2.01 6.88 -10.35
N GLU A 114 2.90 6.37 -9.52
CA GLU A 114 3.41 7.05 -8.34
C GLU A 114 4.94 7.03 -8.36
N VAL A 115 5.56 8.19 -8.12
CA VAL A 115 7.01 8.32 -7.93
C VAL A 115 7.29 8.51 -6.44
N LEU A 116 7.72 7.42 -5.80
CA LEU A 116 7.88 7.35 -4.35
C LEU A 116 9.03 8.24 -3.87
N GLU A 117 8.90 8.72 -2.63
CA GLU A 117 9.98 9.43 -1.95
C GLU A 117 11.16 8.48 -1.66
N ASP A 118 12.38 8.94 -1.94
CA ASP A 118 13.62 8.24 -1.60
C ASP A 118 14.62 9.29 -1.05
N GLU A 119 15.06 9.12 0.20
CA GLU A 119 15.97 10.07 0.89
C GLU A 119 17.29 10.26 0.11
N ALA A 120 17.69 9.30 -0.73
CA ALA A 120 18.88 9.40 -1.54
C ALA A 120 18.68 10.20 -2.85
N VAL A 121 17.44 10.62 -3.15
CA VAL A 121 17.07 11.33 -4.38
C VAL A 121 16.63 12.76 -4.03
N PRO A 122 17.24 13.80 -4.63
CA PRO A 122 16.79 15.17 -4.42
C PRO A 122 15.34 15.36 -4.84
N GLU A 123 14.54 16.03 -4.01
CA GLU A 123 13.09 16.23 -4.24
C GLU A 123 12.77 16.86 -5.60
N GLN A 124 13.64 17.75 -6.10
CA GLN A 124 13.48 18.36 -7.43
C GLN A 124 13.55 17.33 -8.57
N VAL A 125 14.34 16.27 -8.41
CA VAL A 125 14.44 15.17 -9.38
C VAL A 125 13.18 14.32 -9.31
N ARG A 126 12.68 14.03 -8.11
CA ARG A 126 11.43 13.30 -7.90
C ARG A 126 10.23 14.03 -8.50
N GLN A 127 10.05 15.32 -8.19
CA GLN A 127 8.97 16.16 -8.73
C GLN A 127 9.03 16.25 -10.26
N SER A 128 10.21 16.46 -10.82
CA SER A 128 10.38 16.49 -12.28
C SER A 128 10.06 15.15 -12.92
N MET A 129 10.30 14.02 -12.25
CA MET A 129 9.92 12.70 -12.76
C MET A 129 8.43 12.47 -12.65
N ASP A 130 7.84 12.80 -11.51
CA ASP A 130 6.40 12.66 -11.27
C ASP A 130 5.59 13.43 -12.32
N GLU A 131 5.86 14.74 -12.50
CA GLU A 131 5.17 15.58 -13.49
C GLU A 131 5.22 15.00 -14.91
N ARG A 132 6.35 14.39 -15.29
CA ARG A 132 6.53 13.79 -16.62
C ARG A 132 5.81 12.45 -16.76
N MET A 133 5.80 11.66 -15.69
CA MET A 133 5.20 10.33 -15.68
C MET A 133 3.67 10.39 -15.56
N GLN A 134 3.12 11.39 -14.86
CA GLN A 134 1.67 11.59 -14.74
C GLN A 134 0.97 11.76 -16.09
N VAL A 135 1.67 12.22 -17.13
CA VAL A 135 1.13 12.34 -18.51
C VAL A 135 0.72 10.99 -19.10
N LEU A 136 1.25 9.88 -18.59
CA LEU A 136 0.91 8.53 -19.05
C LEU A 136 -0.35 7.97 -18.38
N VAL A 137 -0.82 8.56 -17.28
CA VAL A 137 -2.03 8.11 -16.59
C VAL A 137 -3.26 8.35 -17.48
N GLY A 138 -4.12 7.33 -17.58
CA GLY A 138 -5.27 7.31 -18.50
C GLY A 138 -4.94 6.80 -19.90
N LEU A 139 -3.69 6.42 -20.17
CA LEU A 139 -3.31 5.78 -21.43
C LEU A 139 -4.05 4.45 -21.60
N LYS A 140 -4.68 4.27 -22.76
CA LYS A 140 -5.44 3.07 -23.12
C LYS A 140 -4.87 2.39 -24.36
N GLY A 141 -5.02 1.08 -24.40
CA GLY A 141 -4.69 0.32 -25.59
C GLY A 141 -5.41 -1.02 -25.62
N GLU A 142 -5.23 -1.72 -26.73
CA GLU A 142 -5.78 -3.04 -26.97
C GLU A 142 -4.74 -3.91 -27.66
N GLY A 143 -4.83 -5.24 -27.51
CA GLY A 143 -3.94 -6.16 -28.20
C GLY A 143 -4.51 -7.57 -28.29
N ARG A 144 -3.81 -8.43 -29.05
CA ARG A 144 -4.14 -9.86 -29.15
C ARG A 144 -2.91 -10.70 -28.88
N VAL A 145 -3.12 -11.81 -28.19
CA VAL A 145 -2.07 -12.77 -27.81
C VAL A 145 -2.58 -14.18 -28.12
N ASP A 146 -1.73 -15.02 -28.68
CA ASP A 146 -2.07 -16.44 -28.87
C ASP A 146 -1.99 -17.24 -27.56
N ASN A 147 -2.51 -18.45 -27.55
CA ASN A 147 -2.53 -19.32 -26.37
C ASN A 147 -1.12 -19.77 -25.90
N ARG A 148 -0.06 -19.43 -26.65
CA ARG A 148 1.34 -19.65 -26.24
C ARG A 148 2.01 -18.37 -25.76
N GLY A 149 1.28 -17.26 -25.67
CA GLY A 149 1.81 -16.00 -25.17
C GLY A 149 2.55 -15.18 -26.23
N PHE A 150 2.45 -15.51 -27.53
CA PHE A 150 2.98 -14.64 -28.59
C PHE A 150 2.03 -13.49 -28.88
N ASN A 151 2.53 -12.27 -28.74
CA ASN A 151 1.76 -11.07 -29.04
C ASN A 151 1.64 -10.85 -30.55
N GLN A 152 0.43 -10.59 -31.04
CA GLN A 152 0.11 -10.35 -32.45
C GLN A 152 0.06 -8.84 -32.80
N GLY A 153 0.39 -7.99 -31.83
CA GLY A 153 0.37 -6.54 -31.92
C GLY A 153 -0.62 -5.92 -30.93
N ALA A 154 -0.17 -4.87 -30.25
CA ALA A 154 -0.98 -3.95 -29.46
C ALA A 154 -1.07 -2.60 -30.17
N SER A 155 -2.21 -1.93 -30.04
CA SER A 155 -2.42 -0.56 -30.47
C SER A 155 -2.66 0.34 -29.25
N LEU A 156 -2.11 1.54 -29.28
CA LEU A 156 -2.29 2.56 -28.25
C LEU A 156 -3.13 3.72 -28.78
N THR A 157 -3.99 4.27 -27.93
CA THR A 157 -4.65 5.54 -28.20
C THR A 157 -3.99 6.64 -27.37
N LEU A 158 -3.35 7.58 -28.06
CA LEU A 158 -2.75 8.77 -27.45
C LEU A 158 -3.83 9.75 -26.98
N PRO A 159 -3.70 10.35 -25.78
CA PRO A 159 -4.48 11.53 -25.41
C PRO A 159 -4.28 12.67 -26.43
N GLU A 160 -5.36 13.34 -26.84
CA GLU A 160 -5.31 14.38 -27.89
C GLU A 160 -4.45 15.60 -27.51
N ASP A 161 -4.24 15.82 -26.21
CA ASP A 161 -3.50 16.91 -25.58
C ASP A 161 -2.07 16.52 -25.15
N ALA A 162 -1.59 15.33 -25.53
CA ALA A 162 -0.24 14.88 -25.21
C ALA A 162 0.85 15.80 -25.80
N PRO A 163 1.79 16.32 -24.98
CA PRO A 163 2.90 17.14 -25.46
C PRO A 163 3.87 16.36 -26.36
N ALA A 164 4.67 17.06 -27.16
CA ALA A 164 5.45 16.46 -28.25
C ALA A 164 6.55 15.49 -27.77
N ASP A 165 7.12 15.74 -26.61
CA ASP A 165 8.06 14.88 -25.90
C ASP A 165 7.42 13.59 -25.37
N ALA A 166 6.13 13.62 -25.05
CA ALA A 166 5.40 12.43 -24.62
C ALA A 166 5.28 11.39 -25.76
N LYS A 167 5.23 11.82 -27.04
CA LYS A 167 5.09 10.91 -28.21
C LYS A 167 6.19 9.85 -28.32
N GLU A 168 7.43 10.19 -27.96
CA GLU A 168 8.53 9.22 -27.95
C GLU A 168 8.40 8.23 -26.78
N MET A 169 7.96 8.70 -25.61
CA MET A 169 7.65 7.83 -24.46
C MET A 169 6.53 6.84 -24.79
N PHE A 170 5.50 7.30 -25.51
CA PHE A 170 4.39 6.45 -25.93
C PHE A 170 4.82 5.34 -26.88
N ALA A 171 5.73 5.62 -27.83
CA ALA A 171 6.26 4.59 -28.72
C ALA A 171 7.06 3.51 -27.95
N GLY A 172 7.84 3.91 -26.94
CA GLY A 172 8.52 2.98 -26.03
C GLY A 172 7.56 2.15 -25.18
N PHE A 173 6.47 2.76 -24.72
CA PHE A 173 5.42 2.09 -23.96
C PHE A 173 4.64 1.09 -24.82
N GLU A 174 4.28 1.44 -26.06
CA GLU A 174 3.60 0.56 -27.03
C GLU A 174 4.37 -0.74 -27.24
N LYS A 175 5.67 -0.60 -27.51
CA LYS A 175 6.58 -1.73 -27.72
C LYS A 175 6.67 -2.63 -26.49
N SER A 176 6.43 -2.08 -25.33
CA SER A 176 6.59 -2.80 -24.09
C SER A 176 5.34 -3.54 -23.63
N VAL A 177 4.17 -2.99 -23.92
CA VAL A 177 2.88 -3.68 -23.82
C VAL A 177 2.91 -4.90 -24.73
N ASN A 178 3.53 -4.79 -25.91
CA ASN A 178 3.76 -5.91 -26.81
C ASN A 178 4.58 -7.07 -26.20
N GLU A 179 5.22 -6.85 -25.05
CA GLU A 179 6.06 -7.82 -24.33
C GLU A 179 5.52 -8.13 -22.91
N LEU A 180 4.22 -8.01 -22.67
CA LEU A 180 3.60 -8.33 -21.37
C LEU A 180 3.43 -9.84 -21.17
N SER A 181 3.07 -10.57 -22.23
CA SER A 181 2.91 -12.02 -22.19
C SER A 181 4.26 -12.73 -22.26
N THR A 182 4.36 -13.88 -21.59
CA THR A 182 5.57 -14.72 -21.62
C THR A 182 5.39 -15.86 -22.62
N PRO A 183 6.23 -15.95 -23.67
CA PRO A 183 6.13 -17.03 -24.65
C PRO A 183 6.42 -18.41 -24.04
N LEU A 184 5.55 -19.37 -24.32
CA LEU A 184 5.58 -20.74 -23.78
C LEU A 184 6.06 -21.78 -24.81
N PRO A 185 6.68 -22.89 -24.36
CA PRO A 185 7.13 -23.96 -25.25
C PRO A 185 5.96 -24.64 -25.97
N GLU A 186 6.23 -25.16 -27.17
CA GLU A 186 5.21 -25.86 -27.96
C GLU A 186 4.93 -27.23 -27.36
N GLU A 187 6.00 -27.90 -26.99
CA GLU A 187 6.00 -29.25 -26.45
C GLU A 187 5.46 -29.27 -25.02
N ALA A 188 4.93 -30.42 -24.61
CA ALA A 188 4.53 -30.66 -23.24
C ALA A 188 5.77 -30.74 -22.32
N VAL A 189 5.70 -30.05 -21.19
CA VAL A 189 6.79 -29.93 -20.20
C VAL A 189 6.33 -30.38 -18.82
N GLY A 190 7.24 -30.89 -18.02
CA GLY A 190 6.99 -31.20 -16.61
C GLY A 190 8.12 -30.67 -15.73
N VAL A 191 8.02 -30.86 -14.41
CA VAL A 191 8.95 -30.25 -13.44
C VAL A 191 10.42 -30.50 -13.81
N GLY A 192 11.24 -29.46 -13.72
CA GLY A 192 12.64 -29.45 -14.15
C GLY A 192 12.83 -29.17 -15.65
N ALA A 193 11.76 -28.95 -16.42
CA ALA A 193 11.88 -28.53 -17.81
C ALA A 193 12.58 -27.19 -17.94
N LYS A 194 13.36 -27.03 -19.01
CA LYS A 194 14.05 -25.79 -19.35
C LYS A 194 13.74 -25.39 -20.77
N TRP A 195 13.38 -24.14 -20.99
CA TRP A 195 13.24 -23.58 -22.33
C TRP A 195 13.87 -22.21 -22.39
N GLN A 196 14.26 -21.84 -23.61
CA GLN A 196 14.92 -20.58 -23.91
C GLN A 196 14.03 -19.77 -24.86
N VAL A 197 13.77 -18.52 -24.49
CA VAL A 197 13.12 -17.51 -25.32
C VAL A 197 14.20 -16.56 -25.82
N THR A 198 14.37 -16.45 -27.14
CA THR A 198 15.30 -15.51 -27.76
C THR A 198 14.52 -14.51 -28.59
N GLN A 199 14.78 -13.22 -28.39
CA GLN A 199 14.13 -12.14 -29.12
C GLN A 199 15.10 -10.99 -29.38
N GLU A 200 14.88 -10.28 -30.49
CA GLU A 200 15.52 -9.01 -30.75
C GLU A 200 14.65 -7.90 -30.16
N VAL A 201 15.20 -7.19 -29.17
CA VAL A 201 14.59 -6.02 -28.57
C VAL A 201 15.25 -4.81 -29.20
N GLU A 202 14.47 -3.80 -29.55
CA GLU A 202 15.03 -2.51 -29.91
C GLU A 202 14.54 -1.44 -28.92
N ALA A 203 15.48 -0.80 -28.24
CA ALA A 203 15.18 0.17 -27.20
C ALA A 203 16.10 1.39 -27.42
N ASN A 204 15.51 2.58 -27.56
CA ASN A 204 16.23 3.85 -27.75
C ASN A 204 17.30 3.81 -28.87
N GLY A 205 16.97 3.20 -30.02
CA GLY A 205 17.90 3.08 -31.14
C GLY A 205 19.02 2.03 -30.96
N MET A 206 18.98 1.22 -29.89
CA MET A 206 19.83 0.03 -29.72
C MET A 206 19.06 -1.22 -30.11
N ARG A 207 19.65 -2.06 -30.96
CA ARG A 207 19.20 -3.43 -31.23
C ARG A 207 19.95 -4.41 -30.32
N ILE A 208 19.22 -5.03 -29.42
CA ILE A 208 19.70 -5.92 -28.36
C ILE A 208 19.15 -7.32 -28.63
N THR A 209 20.01 -8.33 -28.62
CA THR A 209 19.58 -9.72 -28.54
C THR A 209 19.37 -10.09 -27.09
N GLN A 210 18.15 -10.48 -26.74
CA GLN A 210 17.78 -10.95 -25.41
C GLN A 210 17.52 -12.45 -25.44
N THR A 211 18.09 -13.16 -24.47
CA THR A 211 17.88 -14.57 -24.23
C THR A 211 17.40 -14.76 -22.80
N ILE A 212 16.24 -15.39 -22.64
CA ILE A 212 15.63 -15.70 -21.35
C ILE A 212 15.56 -17.22 -21.23
N GLU A 213 16.17 -17.79 -20.21
CA GLU A 213 16.06 -19.20 -19.87
C GLU A 213 15.11 -19.34 -18.69
N HIS A 214 14.08 -20.16 -18.87
CA HIS A 214 13.15 -20.55 -17.84
C HIS A 214 13.48 -21.96 -17.39
N GLU A 215 13.42 -22.21 -16.08
CA GLU A 215 13.43 -23.55 -15.52
C GLU A 215 12.18 -23.75 -14.67
N LEU A 216 11.34 -24.71 -15.05
CA LEU A 216 10.10 -25.07 -14.39
C LEU A 216 10.38 -25.71 -13.03
N LYS A 217 9.94 -25.09 -11.94
CA LYS A 217 10.14 -25.59 -10.57
C LYS A 217 8.93 -26.35 -10.06
N GLU A 218 7.73 -25.87 -10.35
CA GLU A 218 6.48 -26.47 -9.92
C GLU A 218 5.46 -26.39 -11.06
N LEU A 219 4.55 -27.36 -11.13
CA LEU A 219 3.47 -27.42 -12.11
C LEU A 219 2.29 -28.19 -11.49
N GLU A 220 1.16 -27.51 -11.30
CA GLU A 220 -0.09 -28.09 -10.82
C GLU A 220 -1.28 -27.48 -11.57
N GLY A 221 -1.88 -28.24 -12.48
CA GLY A 221 -3.00 -27.76 -13.30
C GLY A 221 -2.60 -26.57 -14.16
N ASP A 222 -3.22 -25.42 -13.90
CA ASP A 222 -2.95 -24.17 -14.61
C ASP A 222 -1.86 -23.33 -13.97
N GLU A 223 -1.40 -23.68 -12.78
CA GLU A 223 -0.42 -22.92 -12.02
C GLU A 223 0.98 -23.53 -12.15
N PHE A 224 1.97 -22.68 -12.38
CA PHE A 224 3.36 -23.12 -12.44
C PHE A 224 4.33 -22.00 -12.08
N SER A 225 5.51 -22.38 -11.56
CA SER A 225 6.57 -21.43 -11.21
C SER A 225 7.86 -21.74 -11.97
N THR A 226 8.59 -20.69 -12.36
CA THR A 226 9.87 -20.81 -13.06
C THR A 226 10.93 -19.94 -12.39
N THR A 227 12.16 -20.44 -12.30
CA THR A 227 13.32 -19.53 -12.19
C THR A 227 13.67 -19.02 -13.57
N VAL A 228 14.06 -17.75 -13.62
CA VAL A 228 14.32 -17.03 -14.86
C VAL A 228 15.75 -16.51 -14.84
N THR A 229 16.55 -16.89 -15.83
CA THR A 229 17.87 -16.30 -16.07
C THR A 229 17.83 -15.55 -17.40
N THR A 230 18.31 -14.32 -17.40
CA THR A 230 18.29 -13.43 -18.55
C THR A 230 19.70 -13.06 -18.95
N LYS A 231 19.95 -13.05 -20.25
CA LYS A 231 21.15 -12.46 -20.85
C LYS A 231 20.71 -11.51 -21.95
N GLN A 232 21.36 -10.36 -22.02
CA GLN A 232 21.23 -9.43 -23.12
C GLN A 232 22.60 -9.07 -23.65
N THR A 233 22.71 -8.96 -24.97
CA THR A 233 23.92 -8.55 -25.66
C THR A 233 23.56 -7.66 -26.83
N ALA A 234 24.36 -6.65 -27.13
CA ALA A 234 24.23 -5.89 -28.36
C ALA A 234 25.57 -5.81 -29.07
N GLU A 235 25.55 -6.06 -30.37
CA GLU A 235 26.71 -5.83 -31.23
C GLU A 235 27.00 -4.33 -31.36
N PRO A 236 28.26 -3.94 -31.65
CA PRO A 236 28.62 -2.55 -31.86
C PRO A 236 27.76 -1.91 -32.95
N GLN A 237 27.14 -0.77 -32.64
CA GLN A 237 26.19 -0.13 -33.54
C GLN A 237 26.13 1.37 -33.34
N LYS A 238 25.83 2.10 -34.42
CA LYS A 238 25.50 3.53 -34.33
C LYS A 238 24.10 3.65 -33.74
N MET A 239 23.95 4.50 -32.73
CA MET A 239 22.66 4.79 -32.12
C MET A 239 22.09 6.08 -32.68
N ASP A 240 20.79 6.07 -32.98
CA ASP A 240 20.04 7.28 -33.27
C ASP A 240 19.54 7.87 -31.94
N SER A 241 20.02 9.07 -31.59
CA SER A 241 19.67 9.74 -30.34
C SER A 241 18.90 11.03 -30.66
N PRO A 242 17.57 11.05 -30.47
CA PRO A 242 16.78 12.26 -30.54
C PRO A 242 17.29 13.28 -29.51
N GLY A 243 17.57 14.51 -29.95
CA GLY A 243 18.01 15.60 -29.06
C GLY A 243 19.52 15.89 -29.05
N LEU A 244 20.36 15.06 -29.67
CA LEU A 244 21.76 15.45 -29.92
C LEU A 244 21.86 16.45 -31.08
N PRO A 245 22.75 17.46 -31.00
CA PRO A 245 23.04 18.35 -32.13
C PRO A 245 23.37 17.54 -33.40
N ALA A 246 22.91 17.99 -34.57
CA ALA A 246 23.06 17.26 -35.85
C ALA A 246 24.52 16.93 -36.25
N ASN A 247 25.48 17.50 -35.54
CA ASN A 247 26.93 17.36 -35.69
C ASN A 247 27.60 16.43 -34.64
N VAL A 248 26.83 15.69 -33.84
CA VAL A 248 27.34 14.70 -32.86
C VAL A 248 26.72 13.32 -33.14
N SER A 249 27.54 12.27 -33.22
CA SER A 249 27.05 10.88 -33.36
C SER A 249 27.44 10.02 -32.16
N LEU A 250 26.49 9.23 -31.66
CA LEU A 250 26.70 8.27 -30.57
C LEU A 250 26.86 6.85 -31.13
N HIS A 251 27.88 6.15 -30.64
CA HIS A 251 28.19 4.79 -31.02
C HIS A 251 28.19 3.91 -29.77
N LEU A 252 27.44 2.80 -29.81
CA LEU A 252 27.53 1.73 -28.84
C LEU A 252 28.70 0.82 -29.22
N ASP A 253 29.69 0.70 -28.35
CA ASP A 253 30.85 -0.16 -28.56
C ASP A 253 30.63 -1.57 -28.02
N SER A 254 29.92 -1.68 -26.89
CA SER A 254 29.51 -2.98 -26.33
C SER A 254 28.34 -2.81 -25.37
N PHE A 255 27.46 -3.80 -25.31
CA PHE A 255 26.43 -3.92 -24.29
C PHE A 255 26.33 -5.38 -23.84
N SER A 256 26.29 -5.55 -22.52
CA SER A 256 25.99 -6.84 -21.90
C SER A 256 25.16 -6.61 -20.67
N GLY A 257 24.16 -7.45 -20.45
CA GLY A 257 23.49 -7.49 -19.16
C GLY A 257 22.98 -8.87 -18.83
N SER A 258 22.80 -9.11 -17.55
CA SER A 258 22.35 -10.36 -16.98
C SER A 258 21.37 -10.10 -15.85
N GLY A 259 20.44 -11.03 -15.65
CA GLY A 259 19.55 -10.95 -14.52
C GLY A 259 19.01 -12.31 -14.13
N ASP A 260 18.60 -12.42 -12.88
CA ASP A 260 18.00 -13.61 -12.32
C ASP A 260 16.70 -13.25 -11.61
N GLY A 261 15.79 -14.20 -11.55
CA GLY A 261 14.49 -13.96 -10.96
C GLY A 261 13.65 -15.20 -10.82
N GLN A 262 12.45 -14.99 -10.31
CA GLN A 262 11.41 -16.00 -10.20
C GLN A 262 10.11 -15.42 -10.73
N SER A 263 9.36 -16.28 -11.42
CA SER A 263 8.04 -15.96 -11.97
C SER A 263 7.07 -17.07 -11.60
N SER A 264 5.86 -16.69 -11.19
CA SER A 264 4.72 -17.58 -10.98
C SER A 264 3.63 -17.22 -11.97
N PHE A 265 3.06 -18.23 -12.59
CA PHE A 265 2.10 -18.13 -13.67
C PHE A 265 0.82 -18.87 -13.30
N ASN A 266 -0.32 -18.32 -13.72
CA ASN A 266 -1.59 -19.03 -13.84
C ASN A 266 -2.03 -18.93 -15.30
N LEU A 267 -2.27 -20.06 -15.97
CA LEU A 267 -2.66 -20.09 -17.38
C LEU A 267 -4.02 -19.42 -17.64
N ALA A 268 -4.86 -19.24 -16.62
CA ALA A 268 -6.09 -18.47 -16.70
C ALA A 268 -5.89 -16.94 -16.55
N GLU A 269 -4.65 -16.48 -16.40
CA GLU A 269 -4.27 -15.07 -16.26
C GLU A 269 -3.23 -14.69 -17.33
N MET A 270 -3.31 -13.47 -17.85
CA MET A 270 -2.36 -12.98 -18.86
C MET A 270 -1.02 -12.60 -18.21
N VAL A 271 -1.06 -11.99 -17.03
CA VAL A 271 0.12 -11.39 -16.40
C VAL A 271 0.65 -12.28 -15.28
N PRO A 272 1.94 -12.67 -15.30
CA PRO A 272 2.53 -13.43 -14.20
C PRO A 272 2.89 -12.53 -13.01
N THR A 273 3.00 -13.14 -11.83
CA THR A 273 3.69 -12.53 -10.69
C THR A 273 5.18 -12.79 -10.84
N SER A 274 6.02 -11.76 -10.77
CA SER A 274 7.46 -11.91 -11.01
C SER A 274 8.31 -10.97 -10.17
N VAL A 275 9.46 -11.47 -9.72
CA VAL A 275 10.54 -10.66 -9.15
C VAL A 275 11.80 -10.91 -9.98
N VAL A 276 12.36 -9.87 -10.55
CA VAL A 276 13.56 -9.95 -11.39
C VAL A 276 14.57 -8.91 -10.93
N GLN A 277 15.80 -9.36 -10.70
CA GLN A 277 16.96 -8.50 -10.54
C GLN A 277 17.76 -8.50 -11.84
N TYR A 278 18.23 -7.33 -12.26
CA TYR A 278 18.91 -7.18 -13.52
C TYR A 278 20.05 -6.18 -13.42
N GLU A 279 21.19 -6.55 -13.98
CA GLU A 279 22.40 -5.74 -14.08
C GLU A 279 22.79 -5.62 -15.55
N SER A 280 23.20 -4.43 -15.98
CA SER A 280 23.76 -4.23 -17.32
C SER A 280 24.92 -3.26 -17.34
N GLN A 281 25.77 -3.43 -18.35
CA GLN A 281 26.94 -2.61 -18.63
C GLN A 281 26.91 -2.18 -20.10
N ALA A 282 27.11 -0.90 -20.35
CA ALA A 282 27.21 -0.34 -21.69
C ALA A 282 28.48 0.49 -21.82
N LYS A 283 29.15 0.38 -22.97
CA LYS A 283 30.27 1.23 -23.37
C LYS A 283 29.91 2.00 -24.62
N MET A 284 30.07 3.31 -24.58
CA MET A 284 29.67 4.19 -25.66
C MET A 284 30.76 5.21 -26.01
N THR A 285 30.84 5.56 -27.28
CA THR A 285 31.73 6.59 -27.84
C THR A 285 30.90 7.69 -28.51
N THR A 286 31.19 8.96 -28.18
CA THR A 286 30.67 10.13 -28.91
C THR A 286 31.71 10.65 -29.91
N VAL A 287 31.25 11.13 -31.07
CA VAL A 287 32.11 11.71 -32.13
C VAL A 287 31.57 13.09 -32.55
N GLY A 288 32.40 14.13 -32.43
CA GLY A 288 32.14 15.51 -32.89
C GLY A 288 33.07 15.99 -34.02
N VAL A 289 32.77 17.15 -34.62
CA VAL A 289 33.39 17.63 -35.89
C VAL A 289 34.78 18.28 -35.74
N ASP A 290 35.06 19.00 -34.66
CA ASP A 290 36.36 19.68 -34.46
C ASP A 290 37.08 19.09 -33.24
N GLU A 291 38.14 18.34 -33.52
CA GLU A 291 38.91 17.47 -32.62
C GLU A 291 38.12 16.27 -32.04
N ARG A 292 38.69 15.07 -32.22
CA ARG A 292 38.23 13.79 -31.64
C ARG A 292 38.23 13.88 -30.10
N HIS A 293 37.20 14.50 -29.53
CA HIS A 293 36.87 14.29 -28.13
C HIS A 293 36.10 12.98 -28.04
N VAL A 294 36.86 11.88 -28.06
CA VAL A 294 36.33 10.54 -27.78
C VAL A 294 36.01 10.52 -26.28
N MET A 295 34.75 10.74 -25.95
CA MET A 295 34.26 10.54 -24.60
C MET A 295 33.79 9.10 -24.47
N ASN A 296 34.57 8.29 -23.75
CA ASN A 296 34.15 6.96 -23.34
C ASN A 296 33.21 7.10 -22.15
N VAL A 297 31.98 6.63 -22.31
CA VAL A 297 31.00 6.54 -21.24
C VAL A 297 30.80 5.06 -20.93
N GLU A 298 31.13 4.67 -19.71
CA GLU A 298 30.80 3.35 -19.16
C GLU A 298 29.63 3.53 -18.18
N THR A 299 28.55 2.79 -18.39
CA THR A 299 27.34 2.88 -17.57
C THR A 299 26.99 1.52 -17.00
N THR A 300 26.79 1.44 -15.69
CA THR A 300 26.22 0.27 -15.03
C THR A 300 24.82 0.60 -14.54
N MET A 301 23.85 -0.26 -14.84
CA MET A 301 22.48 -0.13 -14.38
C MET A 301 22.09 -1.34 -13.55
N GLU A 302 21.61 -1.10 -12.34
CA GLU A 302 21.05 -2.11 -11.43
C GLU A 302 19.55 -1.90 -11.27
N MET A 303 18.81 -3.00 -11.18
CA MET A 303 17.36 -2.96 -11.22
C MET A 303 16.69 -4.07 -10.46
N GLU A 304 15.60 -3.74 -9.77
CA GLU A 304 14.63 -4.71 -9.27
C GLU A 304 13.24 -4.38 -9.80
N ILE A 305 12.55 -5.40 -10.31
CA ILE A 305 11.20 -5.30 -10.85
C ILE A 305 10.33 -6.27 -10.07
N ARG A 306 9.24 -5.77 -9.49
CA ARG A 306 8.19 -6.60 -8.89
C ARG A 306 6.90 -6.42 -9.67
N ILE A 307 6.33 -7.51 -10.14
CA ILE A 307 5.03 -7.57 -10.81
C ILE A 307 4.12 -8.41 -9.93
N LYS A 308 2.97 -7.88 -9.54
CA LYS A 308 1.89 -8.65 -8.92
C LYS A 308 0.65 -8.52 -9.80
N ALA A 309 0.11 -9.65 -10.23
CA ALA A 309 -1.17 -9.74 -10.93
C ALA A 309 -2.27 -10.06 -9.91
N TRP A 310 -3.41 -9.40 -10.06
CA TRP A 310 -4.51 -9.50 -9.12
C TRP A 310 -5.85 -9.60 -9.84
N PRO A 311 -6.63 -10.69 -9.67
CA PRO A 311 -7.97 -10.76 -10.26
C PRO A 311 -8.89 -9.69 -9.63
N LYS A 312 -9.77 -9.08 -10.43
CA LYS A 312 -10.64 -7.93 -10.07
C LYS A 312 -11.44 -8.05 -8.76
N ARG A 313 -11.56 -9.25 -8.18
CA ARG A 313 -12.24 -9.46 -6.89
C ARG A 313 -11.50 -8.87 -5.71
N LEU A 314 -10.27 -8.40 -5.93
CA LEU A 314 -9.36 -8.01 -4.87
C LEU A 314 -8.52 -6.75 -5.22
N ALA A 315 -8.93 -5.98 -6.23
CA ALA A 315 -8.20 -4.81 -6.72
C ALA A 315 -8.68 -3.49 -6.09
N SER A 316 -9.03 -3.51 -4.80
CA SER A 316 -9.73 -2.37 -4.20
C SER A 316 -8.92 -1.49 -3.27
N ALA A 317 -7.71 -1.84 -2.82
CA ALA A 317 -6.91 -0.96 -1.95
C ALA A 317 -5.49 -0.75 -2.49
N ALA A 318 -5.06 0.50 -2.65
CA ALA A 318 -3.69 0.87 -2.95
C ALA A 318 -2.81 0.69 -1.68
N PRO A 319 -1.71 -0.10 -1.71
CA PRO A 319 -0.69 -0.07 -0.67
C PRO A 319 0.09 1.25 -0.71
N THR A 320 0.26 1.89 0.46
CA THR A 320 1.16 3.03 0.69
C THR A 320 2.63 2.56 0.82
N ALA A 321 3.58 3.44 0.49
CA ALA A 321 5.04 3.22 0.48
C ALA A 321 5.66 2.46 1.67
N ASP A 322 5.01 2.44 2.84
CA ASP A 322 5.43 1.70 4.04
C ASP A 322 5.38 0.16 3.92
N SER A 323 4.71 -0.41 2.89
CA SER A 323 4.61 -1.86 2.70
C SER A 323 5.84 -2.52 2.06
N LEU A 324 6.86 -1.75 1.70
CA LEU A 324 8.15 -2.24 1.17
C LEU A 324 9.25 -1.81 2.15
N GLY A 325 9.67 -2.75 3.01
CA GLY A 325 10.59 -2.47 4.14
C GLY A 325 11.83 -1.63 3.81
N SER A 326 12.35 -0.94 4.83
CA SER A 326 13.51 -0.05 4.73
C SER A 326 14.78 -0.76 4.21
N TRP A 327 15.56 -0.04 3.41
CA TRP A 327 16.83 -0.46 2.79
C TRP A 327 17.99 -0.83 3.75
N ALA A 328 17.83 -0.75 5.06
CA ALA A 328 18.93 -0.83 6.01
C ALA A 328 19.25 -2.22 6.59
N ALA A 329 18.63 -3.31 6.10
CA ALA A 329 18.77 -4.61 6.75
C ALA A 329 18.88 -5.81 5.79
N LEU A 330 20.03 -5.96 5.11
CA LEU A 330 20.55 -7.29 4.79
C LEU A 330 22.07 -7.39 5.03
N PRO A 331 22.54 -8.43 5.75
CA PRO A 331 23.95 -8.71 5.95
C PRO A 331 24.39 -9.92 5.10
N TYR A 332 25.09 -9.76 3.97
CA TYR A 332 25.92 -10.84 3.42
C TYR A 332 27.11 -10.32 2.61
N ASN A 333 28.29 -10.81 3.01
CA ASN A 333 29.58 -10.70 2.34
C ASN A 333 29.52 -11.20 0.89
N LEU A 334 30.04 -10.40 -0.04
CA LEU A 334 30.54 -10.89 -1.33
C LEU A 334 31.83 -11.71 -1.10
N PRO A 335 31.98 -12.91 -1.69
CA PRO A 335 33.29 -13.57 -1.80
C PRO A 335 34.17 -12.84 -2.83
N PRO A 336 35.52 -12.81 -2.65
CA PRO A 336 36.40 -12.09 -3.56
C PRO A 336 36.69 -12.92 -4.81
N VAL A 337 36.57 -12.31 -6.00
CA VAL A 337 37.03 -12.92 -7.25
C VAL A 337 38.04 -11.97 -7.93
N ILE A 338 39.29 -12.44 -7.92
CA ILE A 338 40.44 -12.15 -8.79
C ILE A 338 41.05 -10.74 -8.69
N SER A 339 42.06 -10.63 -7.81
CA SER A 339 43.17 -9.68 -8.00
C SER A 339 44.49 -10.46 -8.10
N GLU A 340 44.97 -10.63 -9.32
CA GLU A 340 46.40 -10.87 -9.57
C GLU A 340 46.89 -9.74 -10.47
N LEU A 341 47.66 -8.81 -9.90
CA LEU A 341 49.00 -8.40 -10.36
C LEU A 341 49.55 -7.31 -9.39
N PRO A 342 50.88 -7.24 -9.17
CA PRO A 342 51.47 -6.65 -7.97
C PRO A 342 51.99 -5.22 -8.20
N VAL A 343 51.82 -4.32 -7.23
CA VAL A 343 52.69 -3.14 -7.10
C VAL A 343 53.00 -2.85 -5.62
N MET A 344 54.27 -2.52 -5.41
CA MET A 344 55.03 -2.47 -4.16
C MET A 344 54.72 -1.26 -3.25
N THR A 345 54.71 -1.56 -1.95
CA THR A 345 55.16 -0.82 -0.74
C THR A 345 55.08 0.72 -0.65
N ALA A 346 54.53 1.12 0.51
CA ALA A 346 54.46 2.47 1.09
C ALA A 346 55.83 3.10 1.43
N ASP A 347 55.88 4.44 1.45
CA ASP A 347 56.35 5.15 2.66
C ASP A 347 56.05 6.65 2.71
N ASN A 348 55.87 7.12 3.96
CA ASN A 348 56.10 8.47 4.53
C ASN A 348 55.09 9.64 4.34
N ALA A 349 54.32 9.89 5.42
CA ALA A 349 54.62 10.91 6.46
C ALA A 349 53.51 11.94 6.84
N LYS A 350 53.21 11.94 8.16
CA LYS A 350 52.85 13.06 9.07
C LYS A 350 51.42 13.64 9.10
N GLN A 351 50.71 13.32 10.19
CA GLN A 351 49.81 14.21 10.96
C GLN A 351 50.64 15.23 11.79
N PRO A 352 50.10 16.33 12.42
CA PRO A 352 48.72 16.48 12.97
C PRO A 352 48.08 17.90 12.91
N ALA A 353 46.80 18.04 13.33
CA ALA A 353 46.30 18.97 14.37
C ALA A 353 44.80 19.33 14.24
N SER A 354 44.22 19.74 15.36
CA SER A 354 42.82 19.80 15.79
C SER A 354 41.92 20.95 15.29
N LEU A 355 40.59 20.71 15.35
CA LEU A 355 39.42 21.59 15.12
C LEU A 355 39.44 22.95 15.87
N PRO A 356 38.62 23.94 15.43
CA PRO A 356 37.39 24.22 16.21
C PRO A 356 36.14 24.64 15.41
N SER A 357 35.01 24.62 16.13
CA SER A 357 33.62 24.68 15.71
C SER A 357 32.96 26.07 15.77
N ARG A 358 31.89 26.21 14.97
CA ARG A 358 30.60 26.91 15.24
C ARG A 358 30.58 28.06 16.27
N ARG A 359 31.45 29.06 16.19
CA ARG A 359 31.23 30.35 16.87
C ARG A 359 32.11 31.48 16.31
N GLN A 360 32.05 31.73 15.00
CA GLN A 360 32.80 32.85 14.40
C GLN A 360 32.21 33.41 13.09
N PHE A 361 30.94 33.13 12.78
CA PHE A 361 30.31 33.61 11.53
C PHE A 361 29.22 34.67 11.74
N LEU A 362 28.91 35.04 12.99
CA LEU A 362 27.98 36.14 13.29
C LEU A 362 28.73 37.29 13.93
N GLN A 363 29.38 38.11 13.11
CA GLN A 363 29.64 39.54 13.33
C GLN A 363 30.34 40.11 12.09
N THR A 364 30.11 41.39 11.81
CA THR A 364 30.57 42.20 10.65
C THR A 364 29.93 41.85 9.30
N SER A 365 29.10 42.67 8.64
CA SER A 365 28.88 44.12 8.77
C SER A 365 27.58 44.56 8.12
N THR A 366 26.81 45.35 8.88
CA THR A 366 25.75 46.26 8.44
C THR A 366 26.36 47.52 7.81
N ALA A 367 25.68 48.07 6.77
CA ALA A 367 25.39 49.50 6.53
C ALA A 367 25.77 50.12 5.15
N ALA A 368 24.74 50.78 4.57
CA ALA A 368 24.72 51.96 3.67
C ALA A 368 25.11 51.78 2.18
N MET A 369 24.49 52.39 1.15
CA MET A 369 23.42 53.40 0.95
C MET A 369 23.10 53.37 -0.58
N ALA A 370 21.84 53.30 -1.04
CA ALA A 370 20.88 54.38 -1.38
C ALA A 370 20.87 54.91 -2.85
N GLY A 371 19.67 54.88 -3.46
CA GLY A 371 19.23 55.68 -4.63
C GLY A 371 18.83 54.84 -5.87
N GLY A 372 17.63 54.91 -6.47
CA GLY A 372 16.45 55.75 -6.26
C GLY A 372 15.18 55.14 -6.89
N ALA A 373 14.03 55.76 -6.63
CA ALA A 373 12.68 55.30 -6.96
C ALA A 373 12.21 55.67 -8.39
N LEU A 374 11.30 54.88 -8.99
CA LEU A 374 9.87 55.23 -9.24
C LEU A 374 9.10 54.19 -10.10
N ALA A 375 7.98 53.73 -9.52
CA ALA A 375 6.65 53.43 -10.08
C ALA A 375 6.43 52.46 -11.27
N SER A 376 5.74 51.33 -10.99
CA SER A 376 4.37 51.03 -11.48
C SER A 376 3.88 49.69 -10.94
N GLY A 377 2.66 49.66 -10.41
CA GLY A 377 2.15 48.57 -9.57
C GLY A 377 1.77 47.28 -10.28
N LEU A 378 1.87 46.19 -9.52
CA LEU A 378 1.06 44.98 -9.63
C LEU A 378 0.99 44.38 -8.23
N VAL A 379 -0.23 44.10 -7.78
CA VAL A 379 -0.52 43.36 -6.55
C VAL A 379 0.02 41.95 -6.75
N VAL A 380 1.09 41.62 -6.03
CA VAL A 380 1.54 40.24 -5.83
C VAL A 380 1.53 40.04 -4.31
N PRO A 381 0.69 39.15 -3.75
CA PRO A 381 0.82 38.76 -2.37
C PRO A 381 2.21 38.16 -2.18
N SER A 382 2.94 38.76 -1.27
CA SER A 382 4.26 38.34 -0.81
C SER A 382 4.24 36.89 -0.32
N ASN A 383 4.87 35.99 -1.07
CA ASN A 383 5.46 34.76 -0.55
C ASN A 383 6.69 35.13 0.30
N VAL A 384 6.43 35.63 1.50
CA VAL A 384 7.38 35.67 2.61
C VAL A 384 6.51 35.54 3.86
N HIS A 385 6.33 34.32 4.34
CA HIS A 385 6.64 33.86 5.69
C HIS A 385 6.65 32.33 5.58
N ALA A 386 7.81 31.71 5.82
CA ALA A 386 7.80 30.37 6.38
C ALA A 386 7.08 30.52 7.72
N GLU A 387 5.79 30.16 7.77
CA GLU A 387 5.05 30.12 9.02
C GLU A 387 5.75 29.09 9.91
N GLU A 388 6.24 29.55 11.06
CA GLU A 388 6.44 28.67 12.21
C GLU A 388 5.20 27.76 12.29
N SER A 389 5.41 26.45 12.23
CA SER A 389 4.34 25.46 12.07
C SER A 389 3.14 25.78 12.96
N SER A 390 1.98 26.02 12.34
CA SER A 390 0.79 26.47 13.03
C SER A 390 0.32 25.46 14.10
N GLU A 391 -0.30 25.95 15.18
CA GLU A 391 -0.92 25.09 16.19
C GLU A 391 -1.96 24.15 15.54
N LEU A 392 -1.90 22.84 15.81
CA LEU A 392 -2.89 21.87 15.29
C LEU A 392 -3.99 21.66 16.33
N LYS A 393 -5.23 22.04 16.00
CA LYS A 393 -6.35 21.99 16.94
C LYS A 393 -7.01 20.62 16.91
N VAL A 394 -6.98 19.93 18.05
CA VAL A 394 -7.56 18.61 18.28
C VAL A 394 -8.91 18.76 19.00
N GLY A 395 -9.94 18.07 18.52
CA GLY A 395 -11.22 17.90 19.20
C GLY A 395 -11.42 16.47 19.67
N LEU A 396 -12.01 16.27 20.86
CA LEU A 396 -12.33 14.93 21.38
C LEU A 396 -13.85 14.73 21.49
N ILE A 397 -14.36 13.67 20.87
CA ILE A 397 -15.78 13.29 20.90
C ILE A 397 -15.91 11.88 21.49
N GLY A 398 -16.52 11.79 22.67
CA GLY A 398 -16.56 10.58 23.48
C GLY A 398 -15.45 10.57 24.54
N CYS A 399 -15.73 11.12 25.71
CA CYS A 399 -14.81 11.36 26.82
C CYS A 399 -14.66 10.14 27.75
N GLY A 400 -14.80 8.92 27.22
CA GLY A 400 -14.58 7.68 27.95
C GLY A 400 -13.10 7.37 28.21
N GLY A 401 -12.83 6.20 28.78
CA GLY A 401 -11.45 5.75 29.06
C GLY A 401 -10.56 5.69 27.82
N ARG A 402 -11.06 5.09 26.72
CA ARG A 402 -10.32 5.03 25.45
C ARG A 402 -10.13 6.41 24.82
N GLY A 403 -11.18 7.25 24.81
CA GLY A 403 -11.09 8.62 24.28
C GLY A 403 -10.09 9.49 25.02
N THR A 404 -10.08 9.40 26.36
CA THR A 404 -9.05 10.07 27.19
C THR A 404 -7.65 9.57 26.84
N GLY A 405 -7.48 8.26 26.62
CA GLY A 405 -6.21 7.67 26.17
C GLY A 405 -5.78 8.18 24.79
N ALA A 406 -6.67 8.14 23.79
CA ALA A 406 -6.41 8.64 22.45
C ALA A 406 -6.05 10.13 22.44
N ALA A 407 -6.67 10.96 23.29
CA ALA A 407 -6.28 12.36 23.44
C ALA A 407 -4.87 12.50 24.04
N VAL A 408 -4.47 11.67 25.01
CA VAL A 408 -3.07 11.64 25.49
C VAL A 408 -2.13 11.22 24.36
N ASP A 409 -2.43 10.11 23.67
CA ASP A 409 -1.59 9.58 22.60
C ASP A 409 -1.42 10.60 21.46
N ALA A 410 -2.50 11.27 21.08
CA ALA A 410 -2.51 12.35 20.09
C ALA A 410 -1.67 13.55 20.53
N LEU A 411 -1.91 14.11 21.73
CA LEU A 411 -1.15 15.28 22.19
C LEU A 411 0.34 14.95 22.41
N SER A 412 0.67 13.73 22.84
CA SER A 412 2.05 13.26 22.94
C SER A 412 2.73 13.08 21.58
N ALA A 413 1.99 12.97 20.48
CA ALA A 413 2.52 12.73 19.14
C ALA A 413 3.09 13.98 18.47
N ASP A 414 2.52 15.17 18.75
CA ASP A 414 3.00 16.46 18.24
C ASP A 414 2.98 17.51 19.37
N PRO A 415 4.13 18.11 19.74
CA PRO A 415 4.18 19.16 20.76
C PRO A 415 3.37 20.42 20.41
N GLN A 416 2.98 20.59 19.14
CA GLN A 416 2.17 21.71 18.65
C GLN A 416 0.69 21.35 18.50
N ALA A 417 0.30 20.12 18.84
CA ALA A 417 -1.10 19.77 18.97
C ALA A 417 -1.68 20.37 20.27
N LYS A 418 -2.88 20.95 20.17
CA LYS A 418 -3.66 21.40 21.34
C LYS A 418 -5.05 20.79 21.32
N LEU A 419 -5.49 20.27 22.46
CA LEU A 419 -6.89 19.88 22.64
C LEU A 419 -7.71 21.13 22.93
N VAL A 420 -8.60 21.51 22.01
CA VAL A 420 -9.33 22.79 22.05
C VAL A 420 -10.80 22.65 22.42
N ALA A 421 -11.39 21.47 22.24
CA ALA A 421 -12.80 21.22 22.49
C ALA A 421 -13.05 19.75 22.88
N MET A 422 -14.03 19.52 23.75
CA MET A 422 -14.45 18.19 24.19
C MET A 422 -15.97 18.07 24.14
N GLY A 423 -16.46 16.90 23.74
CA GLY A 423 -17.88 16.58 23.66
C GLY A 423 -18.20 15.20 24.21
N ASP A 424 -19.26 15.10 25.01
CA ASP A 424 -19.81 13.83 25.49
C ASP A 424 -21.33 13.94 25.71
N ALA A 425 -22.05 12.83 25.73
CA ALA A 425 -23.45 12.84 26.13
C ALA A 425 -23.62 13.13 27.63
N PHE A 426 -22.58 12.86 28.44
CA PHE A 426 -22.61 12.92 29.89
C PHE A 426 -21.58 13.90 30.48
N ALA A 427 -22.06 14.85 31.30
CA ALA A 427 -21.20 15.85 31.94
C ALA A 427 -20.13 15.24 32.86
N ASP A 428 -20.49 14.19 33.60
CA ASP A 428 -19.58 13.50 34.52
C ASP A 428 -18.41 12.81 33.78
N GLN A 429 -18.66 12.29 32.57
CA GLN A 429 -17.63 11.66 31.74
C GLN A 429 -16.65 12.71 31.19
N LEU A 430 -17.17 13.84 30.69
CA LEU A 430 -16.34 14.94 30.21
C LEU A 430 -15.46 15.51 31.34
N GLU A 431 -16.03 15.78 32.51
CA GLU A 431 -15.30 16.34 33.65
C GLU A 431 -14.19 15.38 34.12
N THR A 432 -14.50 14.09 34.21
CA THR A 432 -13.54 13.05 34.58
C THR A 432 -12.38 12.99 33.59
N SER A 433 -12.68 13.00 32.29
CA SER A 433 -11.68 12.98 31.22
C SER A 433 -10.77 14.21 31.29
N LEU A 434 -11.35 15.41 31.36
CA LEU A 434 -10.61 16.67 31.42
C LEU A 434 -9.71 16.74 32.67
N THR A 435 -10.23 16.28 33.82
CA THR A 435 -9.45 16.19 35.06
C THR A 435 -8.26 15.25 34.93
N ASN A 436 -8.45 14.11 34.25
CA ASN A 436 -7.37 13.17 34.02
C ASN A 436 -6.33 13.73 33.04
N LEU A 437 -6.76 14.35 31.93
CA LEU A 437 -5.86 14.97 30.95
C LEU A 437 -4.97 16.06 31.58
N LYS A 438 -5.52 16.89 32.47
CA LYS A 438 -4.78 17.91 33.22
C LYS A 438 -3.75 17.35 34.23
N LYS A 439 -3.76 16.04 34.48
CA LYS A 439 -2.79 15.34 35.35
C LYS A 439 -1.73 14.56 34.55
N GLN A 440 -1.81 14.54 33.22
CA GLN A 440 -0.87 13.83 32.35
C GLN A 440 0.26 14.75 31.90
N GLU A 441 1.27 14.17 31.24
CA GLU A 441 2.40 14.90 30.64
C GLU A 441 1.97 15.93 29.58
N VAL A 442 0.79 15.76 29.00
CA VAL A 442 0.21 16.63 27.97
C VAL A 442 -0.60 17.81 28.53
N ALA A 443 -0.60 18.03 29.86
CA ALA A 443 -1.48 19.03 30.50
C ALA A 443 -1.32 20.45 29.93
N ALA A 444 -0.11 20.83 29.49
CA ALA A 444 0.16 22.14 28.88
C ALA A 444 -0.51 22.34 27.50
N GLN A 445 -0.86 21.24 26.83
CA GLN A 445 -1.52 21.23 25.51
C GLN A 445 -3.06 21.18 25.62
N VAL A 446 -3.62 21.17 26.83
CA VAL A 446 -5.07 21.09 27.06
C VAL A 446 -5.65 22.48 27.27
N ASP A 447 -6.35 23.00 26.26
CA ASP A 447 -7.04 24.30 26.26
C ASP A 447 -8.55 24.14 26.02
N VAL A 448 -9.24 23.58 27.02
CA VAL A 448 -10.68 23.30 26.95
C VAL A 448 -11.41 24.08 28.04
N PRO A 449 -11.65 25.39 27.86
CA PRO A 449 -12.43 26.19 28.80
C PRO A 449 -13.91 25.76 28.79
N SER A 450 -14.68 26.18 29.79
CA SER A 450 -16.07 25.70 29.97
C SER A 450 -16.97 25.93 28.76
N GLU A 451 -16.77 27.00 27.99
CA GLU A 451 -17.52 27.29 26.77
C GLU A 451 -17.18 26.37 25.57
N ARG A 452 -16.11 25.58 25.67
CA ARG A 452 -15.71 24.57 24.66
C ARG A 452 -15.89 23.13 25.18
N GLN A 453 -16.74 22.97 26.20
CA GLN A 453 -17.18 21.70 26.77
C GLN A 453 -18.65 21.49 26.42
N PHE A 454 -18.94 20.56 25.52
CA PHE A 454 -20.28 20.37 24.97
C PHE A 454 -20.91 19.09 25.48
N ILE A 455 -22.16 19.18 25.95
CA ILE A 455 -22.91 18.05 26.51
C ILE A 455 -24.16 17.76 25.69
N GLY A 456 -24.42 16.47 25.47
CA GLY A 456 -25.63 15.96 24.81
C GLY A 456 -25.35 15.29 23.46
N PHE A 457 -26.40 14.76 22.83
CA PHE A 457 -26.29 14.00 21.58
C PHE A 457 -25.70 14.80 20.41
N ASP A 458 -25.91 16.12 20.38
CA ASP A 458 -25.39 17.01 19.34
C ASP A 458 -24.02 17.65 19.69
N ALA A 459 -23.41 17.28 20.83
CA ALA A 459 -22.13 17.84 21.26
C ALA A 459 -21.02 17.70 20.20
N TYR A 460 -21.07 16.63 19.41
CA TYR A 460 -20.10 16.34 18.36
C TYR A 460 -20.01 17.46 17.30
N LYS A 461 -21.13 18.09 16.96
CA LYS A 461 -21.19 19.17 15.94
C LYS A 461 -20.34 20.36 16.37
N ASN A 462 -20.53 20.82 17.62
CA ASN A 462 -19.81 21.96 18.16
C ASN A 462 -18.30 21.68 18.33
N VAL A 463 -17.92 20.44 18.66
CA VAL A 463 -16.49 20.05 18.71
C VAL A 463 -15.86 20.09 17.32
N ILE A 464 -16.54 19.55 16.31
CA ILE A 464 -16.06 19.51 14.92
C ILE A 464 -15.82 20.94 14.39
N GLU A 465 -16.69 21.89 14.69
CA GLU A 465 -16.54 23.29 14.25
C GLU A 465 -15.23 23.95 14.73
N LEU A 466 -14.73 23.53 15.91
CA LEU A 466 -13.61 24.20 16.59
C LEU A 466 -12.23 23.57 16.37
N CYS A 467 -12.15 22.39 15.73
CA CYS A 467 -10.90 21.65 15.55
C CYS A 467 -10.48 21.53 14.08
N ASP A 468 -9.24 21.12 13.84
CA ASP A 468 -8.69 20.76 12.53
C ASP A 468 -8.70 19.23 12.36
N VAL A 469 -8.45 18.50 13.46
CA VAL A 469 -8.50 17.05 13.56
C VAL A 469 -9.41 16.63 14.72
N VAL A 470 -10.26 15.63 14.49
CA VAL A 470 -11.21 15.15 15.49
C VAL A 470 -10.96 13.68 15.84
N LEU A 471 -10.97 13.38 17.14
CA LEU A 471 -10.85 12.03 17.69
C LEU A 471 -12.26 11.50 17.98
N LEU A 472 -12.69 10.49 17.23
CA LEU A 472 -14.02 9.87 17.34
C LEU A 472 -13.96 8.58 18.17
N THR A 473 -14.25 8.71 19.46
CA THR A 473 -14.09 7.65 20.47
C THR A 473 -15.40 7.32 21.22
N THR A 474 -16.54 7.63 20.60
CA THR A 474 -17.88 7.22 21.07
C THR A 474 -18.14 5.74 20.84
N PRO A 475 -19.21 5.16 21.43
CA PRO A 475 -19.67 3.82 21.05
C PRO A 475 -19.83 3.68 19.52
N PRO A 476 -19.56 2.48 18.96
CA PRO A 476 -19.54 2.26 17.51
C PRO A 476 -20.72 2.78 16.71
N HIS A 477 -21.93 2.68 17.26
CA HIS A 477 -23.17 3.19 16.67
C HIS A 477 -23.08 4.58 16.07
N PHE A 478 -22.45 5.50 16.81
CA PHE A 478 -22.49 6.92 16.48
C PHE A 478 -21.43 7.32 15.45
N ARG A 479 -20.46 6.45 15.17
CA ARG A 479 -19.30 6.80 14.38
C ARG A 479 -19.59 7.04 12.90
N PRO A 480 -20.51 6.32 12.23
CA PRO A 480 -20.91 6.67 10.87
C PRO A 480 -21.38 8.12 10.73
N GLU A 481 -22.24 8.59 11.66
CA GLU A 481 -22.74 9.97 11.67
C GLU A 481 -21.64 10.98 12.00
N HIS A 482 -20.89 10.74 13.08
CA HIS A 482 -19.83 11.65 13.52
C HIS A 482 -18.72 11.77 12.47
N PHE A 483 -18.36 10.66 11.81
CA PHE A 483 -17.37 10.64 10.75
C PHE A 483 -17.86 11.42 9.52
N ARG A 484 -19.11 11.22 9.10
CA ARG A 484 -19.72 11.97 8.01
C ARG A 484 -19.73 13.46 8.28
N ALA A 485 -20.13 13.87 9.48
CA ALA A 485 -20.14 15.28 9.88
C ALA A 485 -18.73 15.89 9.87
N ALA A 486 -17.72 15.17 10.34
CA ALA A 486 -16.34 15.64 10.36
C ALA A 486 -15.78 15.83 8.94
N VAL A 487 -15.97 14.84 8.07
CA VAL A 487 -15.55 14.92 6.66
C VAL A 487 -16.34 15.99 5.90
N ALA A 488 -17.64 16.13 6.16
CA ALA A 488 -18.46 17.20 5.60
C ALA A 488 -17.89 18.58 5.95
N ALA A 489 -17.46 18.78 7.20
CA ALA A 489 -16.83 19.99 7.70
C ALA A 489 -15.34 20.16 7.32
N GLY A 490 -14.78 19.24 6.52
CA GLY A 490 -13.40 19.34 6.05
C GLY A 490 -12.34 19.03 7.12
N LYS A 491 -12.66 18.17 8.09
CA LYS A 491 -11.77 17.86 9.22
C LYS A 491 -11.04 16.53 9.01
N HIS A 492 -9.80 16.47 9.47
CA HIS A 492 -9.07 15.21 9.59
C HIS A 492 -9.65 14.37 10.72
N VAL A 493 -9.54 13.04 10.61
CA VAL A 493 -10.25 12.15 11.53
C VAL A 493 -9.36 11.03 12.03
N PHE A 494 -9.38 10.82 13.35
CA PHE A 494 -9.06 9.54 13.96
C PHE A 494 -10.37 8.84 14.35
N CYS A 495 -10.59 7.63 13.84
CA CYS A 495 -11.78 6.83 14.08
C CYS A 495 -11.43 5.59 14.89
N GLU A 496 -11.89 5.51 16.15
CA GLU A 496 -11.79 4.26 16.91
C GLU A 496 -12.51 3.11 16.20
N LYS A 497 -11.99 1.90 16.40
CA LYS A 497 -12.62 0.65 15.93
C LYS A 497 -13.76 0.23 16.86
N PRO A 498 -14.68 -0.63 16.40
CA PRO A 498 -15.08 -0.87 15.00
C PRO A 498 -15.90 0.31 14.48
N VAL A 499 -15.92 0.62 13.17
CA VAL A 499 -16.46 1.90 12.66
C VAL A 499 -17.99 1.97 12.51
N ALA A 500 -18.69 0.86 12.71
CA ALA A 500 -20.15 0.71 12.59
C ALA A 500 -20.60 -0.57 13.33
N VAL A 501 -21.93 -0.78 13.41
CA VAL A 501 -22.54 -1.96 14.06
C VAL A 501 -23.45 -2.78 13.14
N ASP A 502 -23.74 -2.29 11.93
CA ASP A 502 -24.64 -2.90 10.96
C ASP A 502 -24.25 -2.58 9.50
N GLY A 503 -24.93 -3.22 8.55
CA GLY A 503 -24.70 -3.05 7.12
C GLY A 503 -24.89 -1.60 6.64
N PRO A 504 -26.03 -0.93 6.96
CA PRO A 504 -26.24 0.48 6.61
C PRO A 504 -25.13 1.41 7.12
N GLY A 505 -24.68 1.22 8.37
CA GLY A 505 -23.57 1.98 8.95
C GLY A 505 -22.26 1.78 8.20
N VAL A 506 -21.89 0.54 7.85
CA VAL A 506 -20.70 0.24 7.05
C VAL A 506 -20.76 0.92 5.68
N ARG A 507 -21.89 0.81 4.96
CA ARG A 507 -22.05 1.44 3.64
C ARG A 507 -21.91 2.97 3.73
N SER A 508 -22.47 3.57 4.78
CA SER A 508 -22.30 5.00 5.04
C SER A 508 -20.84 5.39 5.29
N VAL A 509 -20.09 4.58 6.05
CA VAL A 509 -18.67 4.85 6.31
C VAL A 509 -17.88 4.76 4.99
N LEU A 510 -18.08 3.71 4.19
CA LEU A 510 -17.43 3.57 2.88
C LEU A 510 -17.69 4.77 1.97
N GLN A 511 -18.92 5.27 1.90
CA GLN A 511 -19.22 6.50 1.15
C GLN A 511 -18.45 7.71 1.71
N THR A 512 -18.42 7.86 3.02
CA THR A 512 -17.73 8.96 3.70
C THR A 512 -16.21 8.91 3.47
N VAL A 513 -15.64 7.71 3.36
CA VAL A 513 -14.22 7.50 3.01
C VAL A 513 -13.91 8.06 1.63
N GLU A 514 -14.77 7.82 0.63
CA GLU A 514 -14.58 8.40 -0.71
C GLU A 514 -14.66 9.93 -0.70
N GLU A 515 -15.55 10.50 0.12
CA GLU A 515 -15.66 11.96 0.29
C GLU A 515 -14.41 12.54 0.97
N ALA A 516 -13.83 11.83 1.94
CA ALA A 516 -12.58 12.23 2.58
C ALA A 516 -11.40 12.23 1.60
N ARG A 517 -11.30 11.22 0.72
CA ARG A 517 -10.28 11.18 -0.35
C ARG A 517 -10.40 12.38 -1.28
N LYS A 518 -11.61 12.68 -1.75
CA LYS A 518 -11.88 13.85 -2.62
C LYS A 518 -11.49 15.18 -1.98
N LYS A 519 -11.54 15.27 -0.66
CA LYS A 519 -11.18 16.47 0.11
C LYS A 519 -9.73 16.48 0.59
N ASN A 520 -8.92 15.49 0.22
CA ASN A 520 -7.54 15.33 0.67
C ASN A 520 -7.42 15.27 2.21
N LEU A 521 -8.35 14.60 2.88
CA LEU A 521 -8.39 14.51 4.35
C LEU A 521 -7.80 13.19 4.84
N SER A 522 -6.88 13.29 5.79
CA SER A 522 -6.40 12.13 6.55
C SER A 522 -7.50 11.48 7.41
N VAL A 523 -7.62 10.16 7.29
CA VAL A 523 -8.51 9.28 8.04
C VAL A 523 -7.70 8.10 8.58
N VAL A 524 -7.45 8.10 9.89
CA VAL A 524 -6.70 7.04 10.57
C VAL A 524 -7.63 6.20 11.45
N SER A 525 -7.45 4.87 11.38
CA SER A 525 -8.24 3.90 12.12
C SER A 525 -7.59 3.51 13.46
N GLY A 526 -8.41 3.30 14.50
CA GLY A 526 -8.01 2.71 15.78
C GLY A 526 -7.74 1.20 15.74
N LEU A 527 -7.63 0.60 14.55
CA LEU A 527 -7.05 -0.74 14.34
C LEU A 527 -5.53 -0.69 14.53
N CYS A 528 -5.11 -0.29 15.73
CA CYS A 528 -3.75 0.07 16.12
C CYS A 528 -2.68 -0.99 15.82
N TRP A 529 -3.02 -2.28 15.70
CA TRP A 529 -2.05 -3.31 15.30
C TRP A 529 -1.46 -3.08 13.90
N ARG A 530 -2.16 -2.34 13.03
CA ARG A 530 -1.64 -1.85 11.73
C ARG A 530 -0.48 -0.86 11.88
N TYR A 531 -0.29 -0.30 13.07
CA TYR A 531 0.77 0.66 13.43
C TYR A 531 1.81 0.06 14.40
N ASP A 532 1.74 -1.25 14.69
CA ASP A 532 2.83 -1.95 15.37
C ASP A 532 3.92 -2.32 14.34
N LEU A 533 5.13 -1.83 14.55
CA LEU A 533 6.25 -2.03 13.62
C LEU A 533 6.63 -3.52 13.45
N GLY A 534 6.52 -4.31 14.52
CA GLY A 534 6.78 -5.73 14.44
C GLY A 534 5.69 -6.49 13.70
N MET A 535 4.45 -6.03 13.82
CA MET A 535 3.31 -6.55 13.07
C MET A 535 3.44 -6.21 11.58
N ARG A 536 3.69 -4.94 11.21
CA ARG A 536 3.95 -4.53 9.81
C ARG A 536 5.00 -5.41 9.14
N GLU A 537 6.15 -5.58 9.79
CA GLU A 537 7.22 -6.43 9.25
C GLU A 537 6.82 -7.92 9.18
N THR A 538 6.05 -8.41 10.17
CA THR A 538 5.54 -9.80 10.14
C THR A 538 4.61 -10.02 8.96
N PHE A 539 3.69 -9.09 8.71
CA PHE A 539 2.72 -9.19 7.62
C PHE A 539 3.36 -8.95 6.26
N ASN A 540 4.31 -8.03 6.12
CA ASN A 540 5.10 -7.88 4.89
C ASN A 540 5.74 -9.22 4.49
N ARG A 541 6.34 -9.94 5.44
CA ARG A 541 6.93 -11.26 5.18
C ARG A 541 5.90 -12.33 4.82
N VAL A 542 4.76 -12.35 5.53
CA VAL A 542 3.67 -13.29 5.22
C VAL A 542 3.17 -13.06 3.79
N LEU A 543 2.91 -11.81 3.42
CA LEU A 543 2.46 -11.40 2.09
C LEU A 543 3.55 -11.57 1.00
N ASP A 544 4.82 -11.57 1.37
CA ASP A 544 5.95 -11.90 0.51
C ASP A 544 6.23 -13.43 0.44
N GLY A 545 5.34 -14.26 0.99
CA GLY A 545 5.40 -15.71 0.85
C GLY A 545 6.34 -16.42 1.83
N ALA A 546 6.77 -15.79 2.93
CA ALA A 546 7.67 -16.41 3.91
C ALA A 546 7.11 -17.67 4.58
N ILE A 547 5.79 -17.88 4.53
CA ILE A 547 5.12 -19.12 4.97
C ILE A 547 4.54 -19.94 3.82
N GLY A 548 4.83 -19.58 2.56
CA GLY A 548 4.18 -20.14 1.38
C GLY A 548 2.70 -19.72 1.29
N ASP A 549 1.91 -20.48 0.54
CA ASP A 549 0.47 -20.24 0.42
C ASP A 549 -0.23 -20.52 1.74
N ILE A 550 -1.08 -19.60 2.18
CA ILE A 550 -1.86 -19.78 3.39
C ILE A 550 -2.90 -20.88 3.16
N VAL A 551 -2.88 -21.91 4.00
CA VAL A 551 -3.85 -23.04 3.95
C VAL A 551 -4.92 -22.92 5.03
N ALA A 552 -4.59 -22.29 6.17
CA ALA A 552 -5.52 -22.04 7.25
C ALA A 552 -5.06 -20.87 8.13
N LEU A 553 -6.03 -20.17 8.70
CA LEU A 553 -5.80 -19.15 9.71
C LEU A 553 -6.60 -19.51 10.96
N GLN A 554 -6.02 -19.25 12.12
CA GLN A 554 -6.69 -19.38 13.40
C GLN A 554 -6.53 -18.07 14.16
N VAL A 555 -7.63 -17.52 14.64
CA VAL A 555 -7.61 -16.34 15.52
C VAL A 555 -8.49 -16.57 16.74
N THR A 556 -7.96 -16.27 17.91
CA THR A 556 -8.59 -16.55 19.20
C THR A 556 -8.54 -15.33 20.08
N TYR A 557 -9.69 -14.95 20.64
CA TYR A 557 -9.81 -13.86 21.61
C TYR A 557 -10.70 -14.28 22.78
N ASN A 558 -10.14 -15.12 23.64
CA ASN A 558 -10.79 -15.65 24.82
C ASN A 558 -10.29 -14.94 26.07
N THR A 559 -11.17 -14.16 26.70
CA THR A 559 -10.86 -13.39 27.91
C THR A 559 -11.89 -13.61 29.01
N GLY A 560 -11.70 -12.91 30.13
CA GLY A 560 -12.73 -12.74 31.15
C GLY A 560 -13.85 -11.80 30.69
N GLY A 561 -14.86 -11.66 31.55
CA GLY A 561 -15.92 -10.65 31.39
C GLY A 561 -15.36 -9.24 31.54
N LEU A 562 -15.96 -8.30 30.81
CA LEU A 562 -15.70 -6.88 30.98
C LEU A 562 -16.53 -6.30 32.12
N TRP A 563 -16.31 -5.01 32.40
CA TRP A 563 -17.05 -4.25 33.39
C TRP A 563 -18.53 -4.20 33.05
N THR A 564 -19.38 -4.19 34.08
CA THR A 564 -20.82 -3.90 33.97
C THR A 564 -21.13 -2.59 34.70
N ARG A 565 -22.16 -1.90 34.23
CA ARG A 565 -22.78 -0.77 34.94
C ARG A 565 -24.19 -1.19 35.36
N PRO A 566 -24.39 -1.62 36.62
CA PRO A 566 -25.71 -1.89 37.14
C PRO A 566 -26.61 -0.68 36.93
N ARG A 567 -27.86 -0.94 36.54
CA ARG A 567 -28.84 0.12 36.34
C ARG A 567 -29.08 0.87 37.65
N GLN A 568 -29.09 2.20 37.58
CA GLN A 568 -29.54 3.04 38.67
C GLN A 568 -31.00 3.46 38.47
N GLU A 569 -31.72 3.63 39.58
CA GLU A 569 -33.16 3.96 39.56
C GLU A 569 -33.44 5.29 38.84
N SER A 570 -32.52 6.25 38.91
CA SER A 570 -32.66 7.55 38.24
C SER A 570 -32.36 7.53 36.74
N TRP A 571 -31.79 6.45 36.20
CA TRP A 571 -31.42 6.39 34.79
C TRP A 571 -32.61 5.96 33.94
N SER A 572 -32.86 6.74 32.88
CA SER A 572 -33.70 6.31 31.76
C SER A 572 -33.10 5.06 31.09
N ASP A 573 -33.90 4.36 30.27
CA ASP A 573 -33.38 3.22 29.51
C ASP A 573 -32.24 3.65 28.59
N MET A 574 -32.42 4.75 27.85
CA MET A 574 -31.38 5.30 26.97
C MET A 574 -30.09 5.59 27.73
N GLU A 575 -30.18 6.26 28.90
CA GLU A 575 -29.01 6.57 29.72
C GLU A 575 -28.31 5.30 30.21
N TRP A 576 -29.07 4.34 30.75
CA TRP A 576 -28.48 3.10 31.24
C TRP A 576 -27.80 2.31 30.12
N GLN A 577 -28.45 2.17 28.95
CA GLN A 577 -27.87 1.48 27.81
C GLN A 577 -26.58 2.14 27.34
N LEU A 578 -26.54 3.48 27.23
CA LEU A 578 -25.33 4.22 26.86
C LEU A 578 -24.21 4.10 27.90
N ARG A 579 -24.53 4.13 29.19
CA ARG A 579 -23.54 3.93 30.26
C ARG A 579 -23.04 2.49 30.31
N ASN A 580 -23.84 1.52 29.87
CA ASN A 580 -23.55 0.09 29.85
C ASN A 580 -23.40 -0.47 28.42
N TRP A 581 -22.85 0.35 27.51
CA TRP A 581 -22.94 0.19 26.05
C TRP A 581 -22.40 -1.11 25.45
N LEU A 582 -21.48 -1.79 26.14
CA LEU A 582 -20.86 -3.03 25.65
C LEU A 582 -21.90 -4.12 25.38
N TYR A 583 -23.03 -4.09 26.08
CA TYR A 583 -23.99 -5.18 26.14
C TYR A 583 -25.23 -5.02 25.26
N PHE A 584 -25.25 -4.00 24.39
CA PHE A 584 -26.35 -3.73 23.48
C PHE A 584 -25.85 -3.70 22.05
N THR A 585 -26.43 -4.51 21.16
CA THR A 585 -25.97 -4.62 19.76
C THR A 585 -26.01 -3.29 19.02
N TRP A 586 -26.99 -2.44 19.29
CA TRP A 586 -27.05 -1.13 18.64
C TRP A 586 -25.88 -0.25 19.03
N LEU A 587 -25.29 -0.42 20.22
CA LEU A 587 -24.14 0.37 20.66
C LEU A 587 -22.80 -0.25 20.26
N SER A 588 -22.56 -1.51 20.67
CA SER A 588 -21.27 -2.19 20.51
C SER A 588 -21.18 -3.09 19.28
N GLY A 589 -22.33 -3.50 18.74
CA GLY A 589 -22.40 -4.54 17.73
C GLY A 589 -22.14 -5.95 18.26
N ASP A 590 -22.16 -6.19 19.58
CA ASP A 590 -21.63 -7.39 20.25
C ASP A 590 -20.09 -7.41 20.35
N HIS A 591 -19.52 -8.16 21.31
CA HIS A 591 -18.09 -8.28 21.54
C HIS A 591 -17.32 -8.94 20.37
N ASN A 592 -17.99 -9.70 19.51
CA ASN A 592 -17.42 -10.13 18.23
C ASN A 592 -17.06 -8.92 17.35
N THR A 593 -17.95 -7.92 17.31
CA THR A 593 -17.76 -6.68 16.55
C THR A 593 -16.83 -5.71 17.29
N GLU A 594 -17.02 -5.53 18.60
CA GLU A 594 -16.27 -4.54 19.37
C GLU A 594 -14.83 -4.97 19.64
N GLN A 595 -14.60 -6.19 20.11
CA GLN A 595 -13.29 -6.61 20.60
C GLN A 595 -12.57 -7.58 19.67
N HIS A 596 -13.29 -8.59 19.15
CA HIS A 596 -12.70 -9.62 18.29
C HIS A 596 -12.27 -9.08 16.92
N VAL A 597 -12.77 -7.90 16.51
CA VAL A 597 -12.37 -7.20 15.29
C VAL A 597 -10.86 -7.02 15.14
N HIS A 598 -10.09 -6.87 16.23
CA HIS A 598 -8.62 -6.82 16.11
C HIS A 598 -8.01 -8.12 15.58
N SER A 599 -8.52 -9.27 16.03
CA SER A 599 -8.08 -10.58 15.56
C SER A 599 -8.57 -10.86 14.13
N LEU A 600 -9.81 -10.44 13.82
CA LEU A 600 -10.35 -10.54 12.46
C LEU A 600 -9.59 -9.65 11.47
N ASP A 601 -9.24 -8.43 11.87
CA ASP A 601 -8.42 -7.50 11.06
C ASP A 601 -7.04 -8.08 10.74
N LYS A 602 -6.38 -8.71 11.72
CA LYS A 602 -5.12 -9.41 11.48
C LYS A 602 -5.29 -10.56 10.50
N ALA A 603 -6.39 -11.31 10.55
CA ALA A 603 -6.63 -12.35 9.56
C ALA A 603 -6.92 -11.77 8.17
N ALA A 604 -7.71 -10.68 8.08
CA ALA A 604 -7.97 -9.98 6.82
C ALA A 604 -6.67 -9.46 6.20
N TRP A 605 -5.78 -8.86 7.00
CA TRP A 605 -4.47 -8.38 6.55
C TRP A 605 -3.61 -9.49 5.95
N ALA A 606 -3.61 -10.69 6.54
CA ALA A 606 -2.85 -11.83 6.02
C ALA A 606 -3.38 -12.31 4.67
N MET A 607 -4.67 -12.09 4.42
CA MET A 607 -5.34 -12.39 3.16
C MET A 607 -5.31 -11.20 2.19
N GLY A 608 -4.48 -10.17 2.43
CA GLY A 608 -4.35 -9.00 1.56
C GLY A 608 -5.51 -8.01 1.68
N ASP A 609 -6.20 -7.96 2.82
CA ASP A 609 -7.39 -7.15 3.09
C ASP A 609 -8.64 -7.51 2.29
N GLU A 610 -8.62 -8.73 1.77
CA GLU A 610 -9.68 -9.22 0.94
C GLU A 610 -10.84 -9.81 1.73
N PRO A 611 -12.08 -9.65 1.25
CA PRO A 611 -13.23 -10.14 1.96
C PRO A 611 -13.33 -11.67 1.83
N PRO A 612 -13.73 -12.37 2.92
CA PRO A 612 -14.11 -13.78 2.80
C PRO A 612 -15.35 -13.92 1.91
N LEU A 613 -15.50 -15.07 1.25
CA LEU A 613 -16.67 -15.36 0.42
C LEU A 613 -17.96 -15.47 1.27
N LYS A 614 -17.84 -16.16 2.41
CA LYS A 614 -18.95 -16.48 3.30
C LYS A 614 -18.46 -16.86 4.70
N ALA A 615 -19.37 -16.86 5.67
CA ALA A 615 -19.13 -17.20 7.06
C ALA A 615 -20.24 -18.10 7.58
N THR A 616 -19.88 -19.09 8.40
CA THR A 616 -20.83 -19.93 9.15
C THR A 616 -20.31 -20.04 10.58
N GLY A 617 -21.19 -19.96 11.57
CA GLY A 617 -20.75 -19.95 12.96
C GLY A 617 -21.75 -20.49 13.97
N LEU A 618 -21.23 -20.68 15.17
CA LEU A 618 -21.94 -21.08 16.37
C LEU A 618 -21.72 -19.99 17.43
N GLY A 619 -22.74 -19.70 18.23
CA GLY A 619 -22.60 -18.76 19.33
C GLY A 619 -23.79 -18.83 20.27
N GLY A 620 -23.67 -18.13 21.39
CA GLY A 620 -24.76 -18.00 22.35
C GLY A 620 -24.35 -17.25 23.60
N ARG A 621 -25.21 -17.32 24.62
CA ARG A 621 -24.93 -16.86 25.97
C ARG A 621 -25.32 -17.93 26.98
N GLN A 622 -24.44 -18.15 27.96
CA GLN A 622 -24.63 -19.09 29.07
C GLN A 622 -24.43 -18.42 30.43
N VAL A 623 -23.48 -17.49 30.55
CA VAL A 623 -23.16 -16.80 31.83
C VAL A 623 -23.62 -15.35 31.85
N ARG A 624 -23.79 -14.74 30.67
CA ARG A 624 -24.54 -13.48 30.55
C ARG A 624 -26.00 -13.87 30.58
N THR A 625 -26.72 -13.84 31.69
CA THR A 625 -28.19 -14.11 31.69
C THR A 625 -28.98 -13.08 32.48
N GLY A 626 -28.30 -12.29 33.32
CA GLY A 626 -28.87 -11.14 34.00
C GLY A 626 -29.18 -9.97 33.06
N GLU A 627 -30.03 -9.07 33.55
CA GLU A 627 -30.49 -7.87 32.85
C GLU A 627 -29.33 -6.90 32.56
N GLU A 628 -28.29 -6.89 33.39
CA GLU A 628 -27.09 -6.07 33.21
C GLU A 628 -26.29 -6.40 31.94
N TYR A 629 -26.58 -7.52 31.28
CA TYR A 629 -25.90 -7.97 30.08
C TYR A 629 -26.70 -7.74 28.79
N GLY A 630 -27.78 -6.96 28.85
CA GLY A 630 -28.59 -6.62 27.69
C GLY A 630 -28.96 -7.89 26.90
N HIS A 631 -28.67 -7.89 25.60
CA HIS A 631 -29.10 -8.96 24.69
C HIS A 631 -27.98 -9.62 23.86
N ILE A 632 -26.70 -9.31 24.14
CA ILE A 632 -25.56 -9.87 23.39
C ILE A 632 -25.16 -11.29 23.82
N PHE A 633 -24.36 -11.96 23.00
CA PHE A 633 -23.77 -13.27 23.29
C PHE A 633 -22.54 -13.17 24.22
N ASP A 634 -22.08 -14.29 24.76
CA ASP A 634 -20.83 -14.39 25.56
C ASP A 634 -19.74 -15.25 24.92
N HIS A 635 -20.05 -15.89 23.79
CA HIS A 635 -19.09 -16.60 22.95
C HIS A 635 -19.54 -16.70 21.49
N HIS A 636 -18.55 -16.69 20.59
CA HIS A 636 -18.71 -16.94 19.15
C HIS A 636 -17.59 -17.86 18.65
N ALA A 637 -17.92 -18.73 17.71
CA ALA A 637 -16.98 -19.51 16.92
C ALA A 637 -17.44 -19.47 15.46
N VAL A 638 -16.67 -18.82 14.60
CA VAL A 638 -17.02 -18.54 13.20
C VAL A 638 -15.95 -19.09 12.29
N VAL A 639 -16.38 -19.77 11.23
CA VAL A 639 -15.52 -20.16 10.11
C VAL A 639 -15.80 -19.23 8.96
N TYR A 640 -14.79 -18.48 8.52
CA TYR A 640 -14.84 -17.70 7.28
C TYR A 640 -14.13 -18.50 6.18
N GLU A 641 -14.76 -18.58 5.02
CA GLU A 641 -14.21 -19.26 3.84
C GLU A 641 -13.74 -18.22 2.82
N TYR A 642 -12.49 -18.36 2.38
CA TYR A 642 -11.85 -17.58 1.33
C TYR A 642 -11.79 -18.39 0.02
N PRO A 643 -11.39 -17.78 -1.11
CA PRO A 643 -11.02 -18.54 -2.31
C PRO A 643 -10.00 -19.64 -2.02
N ASN A 644 -9.86 -20.60 -2.94
CA ASN A 644 -8.93 -21.73 -2.83
C ASN A 644 -9.12 -22.59 -1.56
N ASN A 645 -10.35 -22.59 -1.01
CA ASN A 645 -10.74 -23.37 0.17
C ASN A 645 -9.94 -23.05 1.44
N VAL A 646 -9.32 -21.87 1.50
CA VAL A 646 -8.65 -21.35 2.71
C VAL A 646 -9.72 -21.01 3.74
N LYS A 647 -9.48 -21.42 4.99
CA LYS A 647 -10.42 -21.20 6.09
C LYS A 647 -9.77 -20.44 7.23
N LEU A 648 -10.50 -19.44 7.71
CA LEU A 648 -10.21 -18.78 8.97
C LEU A 648 -11.13 -19.35 10.05
N PHE A 649 -10.53 -19.94 11.08
CA PHE A 649 -11.20 -20.38 12.30
C PHE A 649 -11.07 -19.28 13.36
N ALA A 650 -12.14 -18.53 13.56
CA ALA A 650 -12.20 -17.42 14.49
C ALA A 650 -13.02 -17.78 15.73
N SER A 651 -12.50 -17.53 16.93
CA SER A 651 -13.26 -17.75 18.17
C SER A 651 -13.03 -16.66 19.20
N CYS A 652 -14.10 -16.24 19.87
CA CYS A 652 -14.03 -15.31 20.99
C CYS A 652 -14.96 -15.71 22.13
N ARG A 653 -14.59 -15.33 23.34
CA ARG A 653 -15.33 -15.64 24.56
C ARG A 653 -15.03 -14.62 25.64
N GLN A 654 -16.05 -14.20 26.38
CA GLN A 654 -15.91 -13.36 27.57
C GLN A 654 -16.60 -14.00 28.77
N GLN A 655 -15.87 -14.88 29.48
CA GLN A 655 -16.37 -15.65 30.62
C GLN A 655 -15.32 -15.67 31.74
N ASN A 656 -15.71 -15.23 32.94
CA ASN A 656 -14.81 -15.19 34.11
C ASN A 656 -14.46 -16.60 34.59
N GLY A 657 -13.21 -16.78 35.04
CA GLY A 657 -12.73 -18.06 35.61
C GLY A 657 -12.35 -19.13 34.57
N CYS A 658 -12.47 -18.84 33.27
CA CYS A 658 -12.01 -19.72 32.20
C CYS A 658 -10.55 -19.44 31.80
N SER A 659 -9.90 -20.40 31.13
CA SER A 659 -8.59 -20.19 30.51
C SER A 659 -8.66 -19.08 29.46
N ASN A 660 -7.77 -18.10 29.59
CA ASN A 660 -7.64 -17.01 28.61
C ASN A 660 -6.65 -17.40 27.51
N ASP A 661 -6.95 -16.98 26.29
CA ASP A 661 -6.11 -17.18 25.11
C ASP A 661 -6.36 -16.05 24.12
N VAL A 662 -5.31 -15.28 23.82
CA VAL A 662 -5.32 -14.27 22.76
C VAL A 662 -4.15 -14.62 21.84
N SER A 663 -4.44 -15.39 20.81
CA SER A 663 -3.46 -15.96 19.90
C SER A 663 -3.98 -15.94 18.47
N ASP A 664 -3.08 -15.65 17.54
CA ASP A 664 -3.37 -15.71 16.12
C ASP A 664 -2.22 -16.47 15.44
N HIS A 665 -2.59 -17.51 14.71
CA HIS A 665 -1.68 -18.44 14.07
C HIS A 665 -2.08 -18.63 12.62
N PHE A 666 -1.13 -18.40 11.71
CA PHE A 666 -1.34 -18.62 10.28
C PHE A 666 -0.49 -19.80 9.82
N MET A 667 -1.11 -20.72 9.11
CA MET A 667 -0.48 -21.92 8.60
C MET A 667 -0.39 -21.80 7.08
N GLY A 668 0.83 -21.91 6.55
CA GLY A 668 1.05 -21.99 5.12
C GLY A 668 1.84 -23.23 4.71
N THR A 669 2.03 -23.41 3.41
CA THR A 669 2.69 -24.58 2.82
C THR A 669 4.18 -24.69 3.18
N ALA A 670 4.85 -23.57 3.42
CA ALA A 670 6.29 -23.51 3.72
C ALA A 670 6.62 -23.12 5.18
N GLY A 671 5.61 -22.80 6.00
CA GLY A 671 5.84 -22.41 7.38
C GLY A 671 4.58 -22.04 8.15
N THR A 672 4.76 -21.61 9.39
CA THR A 672 3.70 -21.04 10.23
C THR A 672 4.14 -19.73 10.86
N CYS A 673 3.18 -18.83 11.02
CA CYS A 673 3.36 -17.53 11.66
C CYS A 673 2.63 -17.52 13.00
N ASP A 674 3.37 -17.27 14.08
CA ASP A 674 2.85 -16.86 15.37
C ASP A 674 2.85 -15.33 15.41
N VAL A 675 1.68 -14.78 15.05
CA VAL A 675 1.48 -13.36 14.78
C VAL A 675 1.74 -12.56 16.06
N MET A 676 1.18 -12.99 17.19
CA MET A 676 1.33 -12.29 18.48
C MET A 676 2.77 -12.31 19.01
N ARG A 677 3.62 -13.22 18.51
CA ARG A 677 5.05 -13.26 18.85
C ARG A 677 5.97 -12.66 17.78
N HIS A 678 5.41 -12.12 16.69
CA HIS A 678 6.12 -11.62 15.51
C HIS A 678 7.16 -12.64 15.05
N LYS A 679 6.74 -13.90 14.86
CA LYS A 679 7.64 -15.04 14.65
C LYS A 679 7.13 -15.95 13.54
N ILE A 680 8.01 -16.28 12.61
CA ILE A 680 7.81 -17.30 11.59
C ILE A 680 8.70 -18.51 11.88
N VAL A 681 8.17 -19.71 11.69
CA VAL A 681 8.93 -20.97 11.69
C VAL A 681 8.62 -21.73 10.40
N GLY A 682 9.56 -22.53 9.91
CA GLY A 682 9.43 -23.23 8.63
C GLY A 682 10.70 -23.10 7.80
N ALA A 683 10.55 -23.03 6.47
CA ALA A 683 11.65 -22.91 5.53
C ALA A 683 12.44 -21.59 5.70
N GLN A 684 11.75 -20.50 6.01
CA GLN A 684 12.34 -19.17 6.24
C GLN A 684 12.08 -18.69 7.68
N PRO A 685 12.74 -19.29 8.70
CA PRO A 685 12.47 -18.95 10.09
C PRO A 685 12.93 -17.53 10.41
N TRP A 686 12.07 -16.79 11.10
CA TRP A 686 12.35 -15.39 11.45
C TRP A 686 11.67 -14.99 12.75
N ARG A 687 12.22 -13.95 13.40
CA ARG A 687 11.55 -13.29 14.52
C ARG A 687 11.92 -11.82 14.58
N TYR A 688 10.93 -10.96 14.80
CA TYR A 688 11.17 -9.54 14.97
C TYR A 688 12.08 -9.24 16.17
N ARG A 689 13.04 -8.34 15.94
CA ARG A 689 14.05 -7.87 16.90
C ARG A 689 14.19 -6.35 16.92
N GLY A 690 13.38 -5.63 16.15
CA GLY A 690 13.43 -4.18 16.05
C GLY A 690 12.75 -3.45 17.22
N PRO A 691 12.65 -2.12 17.12
CA PRO A 691 11.99 -1.27 18.10
C PRO A 691 10.51 -1.64 18.30
N LYS A 692 10.01 -1.40 19.51
CA LYS A 692 8.61 -1.65 19.90
C LYS A 692 7.99 -0.39 20.52
N PRO A 693 7.83 0.69 19.74
CA PRO A 693 7.14 1.87 20.23
C PRO A 693 5.67 1.54 20.55
N SER A 694 4.99 2.44 21.25
CA SER A 694 3.54 2.31 21.45
C SER A 694 2.83 2.47 20.10
N MET A 695 2.15 1.42 19.64
CA MET A 695 1.34 1.46 18.42
C MET A 695 0.28 2.58 18.45
N TYR A 696 -0.29 2.87 19.62
CA TYR A 696 -1.23 3.99 19.81
C TYR A 696 -0.58 5.35 19.61
N ARG A 697 0.72 5.51 19.86
CA ARG A 697 1.42 6.77 19.57
C ARG A 697 1.80 6.86 18.10
N VAL A 698 2.24 5.76 17.51
CA VAL A 698 2.63 5.70 16.10
C VAL A 698 1.44 6.08 15.19
N GLU A 699 0.23 5.57 15.46
CA GLU A 699 -0.96 5.92 14.67
C GLU A 699 -1.27 7.43 14.67
N HIS A 700 -1.12 8.10 15.82
CA HIS A 700 -1.32 9.55 15.90
C HIS A 700 -0.13 10.36 15.35
N GLN A 701 1.09 9.86 15.49
CA GLN A 701 2.29 10.47 14.90
C GLN A 701 2.20 10.49 13.38
N GLU A 702 1.83 9.35 12.79
CA GLU A 702 1.64 9.24 11.34
C GLU A 702 0.43 10.06 10.88
N LEU A 703 -0.69 10.06 11.64
CA LEU A 703 -1.83 10.94 11.36
C LEU A 703 -1.39 12.40 11.29
N PHE A 704 -0.72 12.92 12.32
CA PHE A 704 -0.34 14.32 12.35
C PHE A 704 0.72 14.65 11.31
N SER A 705 1.70 13.77 11.09
CA SER A 705 2.69 13.92 10.03
C SER A 705 2.04 14.03 8.65
N SER A 706 1.03 13.18 8.36
CA SER A 706 0.26 13.22 7.12
C SER A 706 -0.47 14.56 6.89
N ILE A 707 -0.97 15.16 7.98
CA ILE A 707 -1.64 16.47 7.93
C ILE A 707 -0.61 17.58 7.68
N ARG A 708 0.53 17.53 8.36
CA ARG A 708 1.59 18.54 8.23
C ARG A 708 2.24 18.53 6.86
N SER A 709 2.46 17.35 6.28
CA SER A 709 3.07 17.20 4.96
C SER A 709 2.09 17.45 3.81
N GLY A 710 0.79 17.36 4.06
CA GLY A 710 -0.23 17.41 3.01
C GLY A 710 -0.40 16.08 2.26
N ASN A 711 0.20 14.99 2.75
CA ASN A 711 0.12 13.63 2.19
C ASN A 711 -0.84 12.79 3.06
N PRO A 712 -2.16 12.84 2.85
CA PRO A 712 -3.12 12.25 3.78
C PRO A 712 -3.07 10.72 3.80
N ILE A 713 -3.15 10.14 5.00
CA ILE A 713 -3.37 8.70 5.20
C ILE A 713 -4.86 8.41 5.07
N ASN A 714 -5.25 7.33 4.38
CA ASN A 714 -6.63 6.88 4.37
C ASN A 714 -6.75 5.38 4.65
N ASN A 715 -7.10 5.04 5.89
CA ASN A 715 -7.36 3.67 6.33
C ASN A 715 -8.78 3.18 6.07
N GLY A 716 -9.58 3.99 5.38
CA GLY A 716 -11.03 3.94 5.44
C GLY A 716 -11.64 2.63 4.95
N GLN A 717 -10.99 2.00 4.00
CA GLN A 717 -11.48 0.78 3.39
C GLN A 717 -11.28 -0.45 4.26
N TYR A 718 -10.03 -0.76 4.65
CA TYR A 718 -9.77 -1.94 5.46
C TYR A 718 -10.46 -1.82 6.83
N MET A 719 -10.56 -0.62 7.43
CA MET A 719 -11.28 -0.47 8.70
C MET A 719 -12.78 -0.78 8.58
N SER A 720 -13.36 -0.46 7.43
CA SER A 720 -14.77 -0.76 7.11
C SER A 720 -14.96 -2.24 6.85
N TYR A 721 -14.04 -2.88 6.13
CA TYR A 721 -14.10 -4.31 5.81
C TYR A 721 -13.87 -5.17 7.04
N SER A 722 -12.89 -4.85 7.89
CA SER A 722 -12.67 -5.56 9.15
C SER A 722 -13.89 -5.44 10.09
N THR A 723 -14.53 -4.27 10.12
CA THR A 723 -15.79 -4.06 10.84
C THR A 723 -16.92 -4.91 10.28
N LEU A 724 -17.09 -4.93 8.95
CA LEU A 724 -18.12 -5.74 8.29
C LEU A 724 -17.90 -7.24 8.50
N MET A 725 -16.66 -7.70 8.44
CA MET A 725 -16.29 -9.09 8.73
C MET A 725 -16.74 -9.50 10.14
N ALA A 726 -16.57 -8.61 11.12
CA ALA A 726 -17.01 -8.85 12.48
C ALA A 726 -18.55 -8.84 12.63
N ILE A 727 -19.24 -7.94 11.93
CA ILE A 727 -20.72 -7.91 11.85
C ILE A 727 -21.23 -9.19 11.18
N MET A 728 -20.61 -9.63 10.09
CA MET A 728 -20.91 -10.86 9.37
C MET A 728 -20.78 -12.09 10.28
N GLY A 729 -19.73 -12.14 11.10
CA GLY A 729 -19.58 -13.18 12.13
C GLY A 729 -20.72 -13.18 13.16
N ARG A 730 -21.13 -11.99 13.65
CA ARG A 730 -22.32 -11.87 14.50
C ARG A 730 -23.55 -12.43 13.79
N MET A 731 -23.85 -11.95 12.58
CA MET A 731 -25.00 -12.39 11.79
C MET A 731 -25.05 -13.91 11.63
N ALA A 732 -23.92 -14.53 11.28
CA ALA A 732 -23.82 -15.98 11.15
C ALA A 732 -24.15 -16.70 12.46
N THR A 733 -23.58 -16.26 13.59
CA THR A 733 -23.85 -16.89 14.90
C THR A 733 -25.26 -16.63 15.41
N TYR A 734 -25.82 -15.45 15.20
CA TYR A 734 -27.15 -15.07 15.68
C TYR A 734 -28.27 -15.80 14.94
N THR A 735 -28.09 -15.97 13.63
CA THR A 735 -29.10 -16.59 12.77
C THR A 735 -28.91 -18.10 12.66
N GLY A 736 -27.69 -18.60 12.83
CA GLY A 736 -27.29 -19.97 12.51
C GLY A 736 -27.24 -20.26 11.00
N GLN A 737 -27.24 -19.22 10.17
CA GLN A 737 -27.18 -19.34 8.70
C GLN A 737 -25.75 -19.12 8.18
N THR A 738 -25.47 -19.65 7.00
CA THR A 738 -24.30 -19.24 6.23
C THR A 738 -24.58 -17.88 5.60
N ILE A 739 -23.74 -16.90 5.89
CA ILE A 739 -23.87 -15.52 5.41
C ILE A 739 -22.78 -15.26 4.37
N THR A 740 -23.11 -14.78 3.19
CA THR A 740 -22.13 -14.31 2.19
C THR A 740 -21.68 -12.88 2.49
N TRP A 741 -20.52 -12.48 1.97
CA TRP A 741 -20.07 -11.08 2.11
C TRP A 741 -21.10 -10.08 1.58
N GLU A 742 -21.67 -10.37 0.40
CA GLU A 742 -22.70 -9.53 -0.21
C GLU A 742 -23.96 -9.44 0.65
N GLN A 743 -24.38 -10.53 1.30
CA GLN A 743 -25.52 -10.50 2.21
C GLN A 743 -25.24 -9.63 3.44
N ALA A 744 -24.04 -9.72 4.02
CA ALA A 744 -23.67 -8.87 5.15
C ALA A 744 -23.57 -7.39 4.75
N LEU A 745 -22.90 -7.10 3.63
CA LEU A 745 -22.72 -5.73 3.13
C LEU A 745 -24.05 -5.07 2.76
N ASN A 746 -24.98 -5.83 2.17
CA ASN A 746 -26.26 -5.33 1.69
C ASN A 746 -27.42 -5.55 2.68
N SER A 747 -27.16 -6.05 3.88
CA SER A 747 -28.21 -6.21 4.90
C SER A 747 -28.92 -4.88 5.17
N GLU A 748 -30.23 -4.98 5.37
CA GLU A 748 -31.12 -3.85 5.67
C GLU A 748 -31.39 -3.72 7.18
N GLU A 749 -30.77 -4.55 8.03
CA GLU A 749 -30.82 -4.41 9.48
C GLU A 749 -30.28 -3.03 9.89
N ASP A 750 -31.15 -2.19 10.43
CA ASP A 750 -30.80 -0.90 11.03
C ASP A 750 -31.00 -1.00 12.54
N LEU A 751 -29.90 -0.90 13.28
CA LEU A 751 -29.92 -0.99 14.74
C LEU A 751 -30.20 0.37 15.42
N THR A 752 -30.39 1.44 14.65
CA THR A 752 -30.63 2.79 15.16
C THR A 752 -31.89 2.84 16.03
N PRO A 753 -31.83 3.42 17.25
CA PRO A 753 -33.02 3.62 18.05
C PRO A 753 -33.98 4.62 17.38
N PRO A 754 -35.29 4.56 17.68
CA PRO A 754 -36.27 5.46 17.06
C PRO A 754 -35.99 6.96 17.27
N ALA A 755 -35.34 7.31 18.38
CA ALA A 755 -34.93 8.68 18.71
C ALA A 755 -33.75 8.69 19.69
N TYR A 756 -32.98 9.79 19.69
CA TYR A 756 -31.91 10.05 20.66
C TYR A 756 -32.44 10.98 21.77
N GLU A 757 -33.24 10.44 22.67
CA GLU A 757 -33.85 11.18 23.79
C GLU A 757 -33.68 10.42 25.11
N TRP A 758 -33.58 11.16 26.21
CA TRP A 758 -33.53 10.59 27.55
C TRP A 758 -34.90 10.05 27.96
N GLY A 759 -35.13 8.76 27.72
CA GLY A 759 -36.42 8.13 27.98
C GLY A 759 -36.40 6.61 27.82
N ASP A 760 -37.59 6.05 27.61
CA ASP A 760 -37.81 4.61 27.45
C ASP A 760 -37.19 4.11 26.13
N LEU A 761 -36.52 2.96 26.21
CA LEU A 761 -35.87 2.27 25.10
C LEU A 761 -35.86 0.78 25.46
N PRO A 762 -36.86 0.01 25.02
CA PRO A 762 -36.94 -1.41 25.33
C PRO A 762 -35.70 -2.17 24.85
N VAL A 763 -35.22 -3.10 25.68
CA VAL A 763 -34.12 -4.00 25.30
C VAL A 763 -34.65 -5.04 24.29
N PRO A 764 -34.02 -5.19 23.11
CA PRO A 764 -34.39 -6.22 22.15
C PRO A 764 -34.26 -7.64 22.75
N PRO A 765 -35.02 -8.63 22.24
CA PRO A 765 -34.82 -10.01 22.65
C PRO A 765 -33.42 -10.51 22.24
N VAL A 766 -32.89 -11.45 23.02
CA VAL A 766 -31.67 -12.18 22.65
C VAL A 766 -31.89 -12.92 21.33
N ALA A 767 -30.93 -12.82 20.40
CA ALA A 767 -30.98 -13.57 19.15
C ALA A 767 -30.96 -15.08 19.39
N MET A 768 -31.78 -15.83 18.65
CA MET A 768 -31.92 -17.28 18.80
C MET A 768 -31.54 -17.95 17.47
N PRO A 769 -30.40 -18.68 17.41
CA PRO A 769 -29.98 -19.36 16.19
C PRO A 769 -31.05 -20.33 15.68
N GLY A 770 -31.29 -20.33 14.37
CA GLY A 770 -32.38 -21.05 13.71
C GLY A 770 -33.72 -20.31 13.66
N VAL A 771 -33.94 -19.35 14.57
CA VAL A 771 -35.17 -18.53 14.65
C VAL A 771 -34.92 -17.13 14.10
N THR A 772 -33.90 -16.42 14.60
CA THR A 772 -33.50 -15.11 14.11
C THR A 772 -33.08 -15.20 12.64
N LYS A 773 -33.56 -14.27 11.80
CA LYS A 773 -33.25 -14.19 10.37
C LYS A 773 -32.40 -12.95 10.09
N ILE A 774 -31.60 -13.03 9.04
CA ILE A 774 -30.95 -11.84 8.46
C ILE A 774 -32.04 -10.97 7.82
N SER A 775 -31.91 -9.65 7.97
CA SER A 775 -32.78 -8.66 7.32
C SER A 775 -32.14 -8.14 6.06
#